data_AF-A0A6V8K6W4-F1
#
_entry.id   AF-A0A6V8K6W4-F1
#
_cell.length_a   1.000
_cell.length_b   1.000
_cell.length_c   1.000
_cell.angle_alpha   90.00
_cell.angle_beta   90.00
_cell.angle_gamma   90.00
#
_symmetry.space_group_name_H-M   'P 1'
#
loop_
_entity.id
_entity.type
_entity.pdbx_description
1 polymer ?
#
loop_
_entity_poly.entity_id
_entity_poly.type
_entity_poly.pdbx_seq_one_letter_code
_entity_poly.pdbx_strand_id
1 'polypeptide(L)'
;MPVDEQSGLTAASDVQHGIWFTERSGAAGAAYHLAMAVRFGGEIDVAALRRACDAVVARHSALGSVLTERDGRLCLVPAARPPRLEIADLAGDDLTAAVARPFDLARGPLARLMLLCRPSAPPVLLVVAHHAVFDGTSKEILLRDLADAYGAERGAVATTAVPAPLPPARPDDGAREYWRSRWREPRDPVLPGLRRAVDAAEPGTSTDIVLDEDLPRRMAETCRLIGVTRFELLLTAVLALLHRYGDPEPVVAIDVSTRGEGNAGAVGPFVNELPVFSPPPVGTCRDFARAVRAELRELYRFRRTAVARTVPGLRPRPALAPVSLSYRRREPGTPCFGDVPTTVDWTVFSGTARNALHIQVVDDGSTLAMSLQHPSEAFEPGTAAAIGGHLRTVLATMVADPDAPVAGLPILQGAELHKLLHAWNATERPYPPHSTVVGLFEAQAAATPDAPAVMCDGQPMSYRELAAAVRRLAGQLRARGVAGGVVAVRMPRSADLVVSILAIARAGAAFLPLDPRHPEARQQRILAEARPVLVLTGADLDSRVNGAAPGGDPEPGPADLAYVIYTSGSTGEPKGVAVSHGALANLLQAMRDAVGWGPADPWLAHTALSFDIAALELLAPLVAGATTVVATDGEAADGRALVGLIRRHGITRVQATPSGWRMLVDAGIGDGPERHTTVALAGGETLPGALAREVGGRVARLFNVYGPTETTIWSTVAELPADVGDGEVTIGRPIANTRVYVLDAAAQPVPVGLPGELYIGGRGVAEGYRGRPDLTVERFRADPHGPAGARVYRTGDRVRYLADGRLVFLGRVDNQVKIRGHRVELGEIEARLLEHPAVAEAAVVLTGAGRGDPQLVAYLRYRRGMPALDAATLRQHAGQTLPAVMVPAVWVTLDTFPVTFNGKLDRSALPAPPRPQAPAAGSTVPGPADGVLAQVQAMWSEALDGADIGLDQDLFELGAHSLTVIMVSNRIEQAFAVSVSPAVFYETPTVSAIAEEVVRLRA
;
A
#
# COMPACT_ATOMS: atom_id res chain seq x y z
N MET A 1 -55.64 5.41 -14.09
CA MET A 1 -55.13 4.22 -13.38
C MET A 1 -56.03 3.04 -13.75
N PRO A 2 -55.88 1.86 -13.15
CA PRO A 2 -56.94 1.56 -12.20
C PRO A 2 -56.26 1.47 -10.83
N VAL A 3 -56.44 2.48 -9.96
CA VAL A 3 -57.39 2.35 -8.85
C VAL A 3 -58.17 1.07 -9.02
N ASP A 4 -57.77 0.04 -8.29
CA ASP A 4 -58.74 -0.97 -7.93
C ASP A 4 -59.78 -0.23 -7.08
N GLU A 5 -60.84 0.26 -7.74
CA GLU A 5 -61.89 1.10 -7.15
C GLU A 5 -62.58 0.39 -5.98
N GLN A 6 -62.35 -0.92 -5.83
CA GLN A 6 -62.84 -1.71 -4.70
C GLN A 6 -61.93 -1.68 -3.46
N SER A 7 -60.64 -1.31 -3.56
CA SER A 7 -59.68 -1.39 -2.43
C SER A 7 -58.93 -0.10 -2.07
N GLY A 8 -58.86 0.91 -2.96
CA GLY A 8 -58.21 2.20 -2.67
C GLY A 8 -56.69 2.16 -2.49
N LEU A 9 -56.02 1.08 -2.91
CA LEU A 9 -54.58 0.85 -2.77
C LEU A 9 -53.79 1.35 -3.99
N THR A 10 -52.69 2.09 -3.78
CA THR A 10 -51.73 2.46 -4.85
C THR A 10 -50.50 1.56 -4.79
N ALA A 11 -50.14 0.89 -5.89
CA ALA A 11 -48.94 0.05 -5.92
C ALA A 11 -47.67 0.90 -5.74
N ALA A 12 -46.70 0.40 -4.98
CA ALA A 12 -45.41 1.07 -4.81
C ALA A 12 -44.62 1.13 -6.13
N SER A 13 -43.88 2.22 -6.31
CA SER A 13 -42.90 2.36 -7.40
C SER A 13 -41.67 1.48 -7.18
N ASP A 14 -40.90 1.22 -8.24
CA ASP A 14 -39.64 0.47 -8.13
C ASP A 14 -38.62 1.14 -7.19
N VAL A 15 -38.62 2.48 -7.14
CA VAL A 15 -37.81 3.26 -6.19
C VAL A 15 -38.23 2.99 -4.75
N GLN A 16 -39.54 3.01 -4.47
CA GLN A 16 -40.08 2.73 -3.13
C GLN A 16 -39.80 1.29 -2.70
N HIS A 17 -39.79 0.32 -3.62
CA HIS A 17 -39.37 -1.05 -3.33
C HIS A 17 -37.91 -1.12 -2.87
N GLY A 18 -36.99 -0.42 -3.54
CA GLY A 18 -35.57 -0.36 -3.14
C GLY A 18 -35.40 0.24 -1.76
N ILE A 19 -36.04 1.40 -1.51
CA ILE A 19 -36.02 2.07 -0.20
C ILE A 19 -36.56 1.15 0.90
N TRP A 20 -37.72 0.52 0.69
CA TRP A 20 -38.34 -0.39 1.66
C TRP A 20 -37.42 -1.57 2.01
N PHE A 21 -36.73 -2.13 1.02
CA PHE A 21 -35.82 -3.25 1.21
C PHE A 21 -34.60 -2.86 2.07
N THR A 22 -33.97 -1.72 1.80
CA THR A 22 -32.83 -1.22 2.59
C THR A 22 -33.24 -0.79 4.01
N GLU A 23 -34.44 -0.22 4.19
CA GLU A 23 -34.99 0.12 5.50
C GLU A 23 -35.23 -1.13 6.36
N ARG A 24 -35.85 -2.16 5.78
CA ARG A 24 -36.09 -3.43 6.50
C ARG A 24 -34.82 -4.21 6.84
N SER A 25 -33.72 -3.98 6.14
CA SER A 25 -32.43 -4.59 6.47
C SER A 25 -31.70 -3.86 7.60
N GLY A 26 -32.20 -2.69 8.05
CA GLY A 26 -31.55 -1.85 9.05
C GLY A 26 -30.35 -1.06 8.54
N ALA A 27 -30.09 -1.06 7.22
CA ALA A 27 -28.91 -0.43 6.63
C ALA A 27 -29.10 1.05 6.27
N ALA A 28 -30.32 1.60 6.38
CA ALA A 28 -30.68 2.93 5.88
C ALA A 28 -30.40 4.08 6.86
N GLY A 29 -30.60 3.89 8.18
CA GLY A 29 -30.49 4.98 9.16
C GLY A 29 -31.31 6.22 8.76
N ALA A 30 -30.71 7.42 8.84
CA ALA A 30 -31.31 8.65 8.33
C ALA A 30 -30.82 9.03 6.90
N ALA A 31 -30.26 8.08 6.14
CA ALA A 31 -29.73 8.34 4.80
C ALA A 31 -30.81 8.74 3.78
N TYR A 32 -32.06 8.33 4.00
CA TYR A 32 -33.21 8.70 3.16
C TYR A 32 -33.99 9.90 3.69
N HIS A 33 -33.46 10.65 4.67
CA HIS A 33 -34.09 11.88 5.14
C HIS A 33 -33.67 13.06 4.27
N LEU A 34 -34.63 13.69 3.61
CA LEU A 34 -34.40 14.89 2.83
C LEU A 34 -34.90 16.10 3.62
N ALA A 35 -34.04 17.11 3.79
CA ALA A 35 -34.38 18.32 4.52
C ALA A 35 -34.15 19.61 3.71
N MET A 36 -34.92 20.65 4.03
CA MET A 36 -34.67 22.04 3.65
C MET A 36 -35.06 22.96 4.81
N ALA A 37 -34.33 24.06 4.99
CA ALA A 37 -34.64 25.06 6.00
C ALA A 37 -34.94 26.41 5.34
N VAL A 38 -36.13 26.94 5.58
CA VAL A 38 -36.59 28.24 5.09
C VAL A 38 -36.48 29.24 6.22
N ARG A 39 -35.61 30.22 6.08
CA ARG A 39 -35.43 31.32 7.02
C ARG A 39 -36.22 32.52 6.54
N PHE A 40 -37.14 33.00 7.37
CA PHE A 40 -37.95 34.18 7.07
C PHE A 40 -37.18 35.46 7.39
N GLY A 41 -37.31 36.48 6.54
CA GLY A 41 -36.73 37.81 6.76
C GLY A 41 -37.53 38.70 7.71
N GLY A 42 -38.65 38.22 8.23
CA GLY A 42 -39.55 38.95 9.12
C GLY A 42 -40.55 38.03 9.82
N GLU A 43 -41.50 38.61 10.56
CA GLU A 43 -42.57 37.85 11.22
C GLU A 43 -43.48 37.16 10.20
N ILE A 44 -44.03 36.00 10.60
CA ILE A 44 -44.91 35.19 9.77
C ILE A 44 -46.23 34.93 10.51
N ASP A 45 -47.37 35.06 9.81
CA ASP A 45 -48.67 34.66 10.35
C ASP A 45 -48.75 33.13 10.47
N VAL A 46 -48.58 32.63 11.70
CA VAL A 46 -48.53 31.19 12.00
C VAL A 46 -49.87 30.50 11.69
N ALA A 47 -51.00 31.19 11.81
CA ALA A 47 -52.31 30.61 11.53
C ALA A 47 -52.52 30.42 10.02
N ALA A 48 -52.14 31.43 9.22
CA ALA A 48 -52.13 31.32 7.76
C ALA A 48 -51.15 30.24 7.28
N LEU A 49 -49.94 30.18 7.85
CA LEU A 49 -48.96 29.15 7.53
C LEU A 49 -49.46 27.74 7.83
N ARG A 50 -50.14 27.54 8.97
CA ARG A 50 -50.75 26.25 9.31
C ARG A 50 -51.77 25.80 8.27
N ARG A 51 -52.68 26.69 7.86
CA ARG A 51 -53.69 26.38 6.83
C ARG A 51 -53.06 26.13 5.46
N ALA A 52 -52.02 26.88 5.11
CA ALA A 52 -51.23 26.65 3.89
C ALA A 52 -50.59 25.25 3.88
N CYS A 53 -49.96 24.84 4.99
CA CYS A 53 -49.42 23.49 5.15
C CYS A 53 -50.49 22.41 4.97
N ASP A 54 -51.65 22.55 5.63
CA ASP A 54 -52.75 21.59 5.52
C ASP A 54 -53.27 21.48 4.07
N ALA A 55 -53.42 22.62 3.37
CA ALA A 55 -53.85 22.67 1.98
C ALA A 55 -52.85 21.98 1.02
N VAL A 56 -51.55 22.20 1.23
CA VAL A 56 -50.50 21.61 0.40
C VAL A 56 -50.34 20.11 0.65
N VAL A 57 -50.44 19.65 1.89
CA VAL A 57 -50.45 18.22 2.22
C VAL A 57 -51.66 17.52 1.59
N ALA A 58 -52.83 18.15 1.60
CA ALA A 58 -54.02 17.61 0.92
C ALA A 58 -53.87 17.58 -0.61
N ARG A 59 -53.18 18.56 -1.20
CA ARG A 59 -52.91 18.63 -2.64
C ARG A 59 -51.96 17.54 -3.12
N HIS A 60 -50.93 17.23 -2.35
CA HIS A 60 -49.89 16.26 -2.71
C HIS A 60 -50.07 14.95 -1.95
N SER A 61 -50.82 14.02 -2.56
CA SER A 61 -51.18 12.72 -1.95
C SER A 61 -50.00 11.92 -1.39
N ALA A 62 -48.80 12.04 -1.99
CA ALA A 62 -47.59 11.38 -1.49
C ALA A 62 -47.23 11.81 -0.05
N LEU A 63 -47.37 13.09 0.30
CA LEU A 63 -47.07 13.62 1.64
C LEU A 63 -48.04 13.08 2.70
N GLY A 64 -49.29 12.84 2.31
CA GLY A 64 -50.34 12.29 3.16
C GLY A 64 -50.38 10.77 3.22
N SER A 65 -49.33 10.06 2.77
CA SER A 65 -49.33 8.60 2.62
C SER A 65 -48.24 7.90 3.46
N VAL A 66 -48.43 6.60 3.68
CA VAL A 66 -47.48 5.65 4.28
C VAL A 66 -47.22 4.48 3.32
N LEU A 67 -46.04 3.87 3.46
CA LEU A 67 -45.60 2.74 2.64
C LEU A 67 -45.72 1.46 3.48
N THR A 68 -46.54 0.49 3.06
CA THR A 68 -46.81 -0.72 3.84
C THR A 68 -47.10 -1.93 2.96
N GLU A 69 -46.93 -3.13 3.52
CA GLU A 69 -47.29 -4.37 2.83
C GLU A 69 -48.75 -4.75 3.10
N ARG A 70 -49.50 -5.02 2.02
CA ARG A 70 -50.87 -5.54 2.04
C ARG A 70 -50.95 -6.73 1.08
N ASP A 71 -51.45 -7.86 1.56
CA ASP A 71 -51.61 -9.10 0.77
C ASP A 71 -50.33 -9.52 0.02
N GLY A 72 -49.17 -9.37 0.67
CA GLY A 72 -47.87 -9.71 0.09
C GLY A 72 -47.35 -8.71 -0.96
N ARG A 73 -47.98 -7.54 -1.11
CA ARG A 73 -47.59 -6.48 -2.06
C ARG A 73 -47.28 -5.19 -1.31
N LEU A 74 -46.23 -4.49 -1.73
CA LEU A 74 -45.89 -3.17 -1.19
C LEU A 74 -46.78 -2.11 -1.84
N CYS A 75 -47.47 -1.33 -1.01
CA CYS A 75 -48.45 -0.33 -1.44
C CYS A 75 -48.26 0.99 -0.69
N LEU A 76 -48.55 2.09 -1.38
CA LEU A 76 -48.74 3.41 -0.80
C LEU A 76 -50.22 3.57 -0.41
N VAL A 77 -50.48 3.89 0.85
CA VAL A 77 -51.84 4.05 1.39
C VAL A 77 -51.96 5.36 2.17
N PRO A 78 -53.15 5.97 2.27
CA PRO A 78 -53.35 7.17 3.07
C PRO A 78 -52.91 6.97 4.54
N ALA A 79 -52.17 7.93 5.08
CA ALA A 79 -51.72 7.93 6.46
C ALA A 79 -52.91 8.15 7.41
N ALA A 80 -52.96 7.41 8.52
CA ALA A 80 -53.97 7.63 9.56
C ALA A 80 -53.88 9.03 10.19
N ARG A 81 -52.67 9.61 10.21
CA ARG A 81 -52.40 10.98 10.67
C ARG A 81 -51.50 11.67 9.64
N PRO A 82 -52.04 12.50 8.74
CA PRO A 82 -51.23 13.23 7.77
C PRO A 82 -50.33 14.26 8.48
N PRO A 83 -49.21 14.67 7.84
CA PRO A 83 -48.34 15.72 8.37
C PRO A 83 -49.11 17.00 8.71
N ARG A 84 -48.77 17.63 9.84
CA ARG A 84 -49.27 18.94 10.26
C ARG A 84 -48.09 19.82 10.70
N LEU A 85 -48.30 21.13 10.75
CA LEU A 85 -47.30 22.08 11.24
C LEU A 85 -47.07 21.89 12.75
N GLU A 86 -45.87 21.42 13.11
CA GLU A 86 -45.34 21.37 14.47
C GLU A 86 -44.69 22.73 14.81
N ILE A 87 -44.83 23.20 16.04
CA ILE A 87 -44.14 24.40 16.55
C ILE A 87 -43.23 23.95 17.68
N ALA A 88 -41.96 24.32 17.64
CA ALA A 88 -40.96 23.98 18.65
C ALA A 88 -39.96 25.12 18.82
N ASP A 89 -39.34 25.21 19.99
CA ASP A 89 -38.23 26.13 20.22
C ASP A 89 -36.93 25.54 19.68
N LEU A 90 -36.07 26.40 19.11
CA LEU A 90 -34.75 26.02 18.62
C LEU A 90 -33.67 26.61 19.53
N ALA A 91 -32.94 25.72 20.20
CA ALA A 91 -31.73 26.08 20.95
C ALA A 91 -30.55 26.18 19.96
N GLY A 92 -30.15 27.41 19.60
CA GLY A 92 -29.07 27.65 18.64
C GLY A 92 -29.53 27.58 17.17
N ASP A 93 -28.63 27.17 16.28
CA ASP A 93 -28.90 27.02 14.83
C ASP A 93 -28.73 25.55 14.33
N ASP A 94 -28.47 24.60 15.22
CA ASP A 94 -28.28 23.18 14.84
C ASP A 94 -29.62 22.49 14.56
N LEU A 95 -29.79 22.05 13.31
CA LEU A 95 -30.99 21.36 12.83
C LEU A 95 -30.83 19.82 12.82
N THR A 96 -29.62 19.31 13.09
CA THR A 96 -29.24 17.91 12.84
C THR A 96 -30.12 16.93 13.60
N ALA A 97 -30.36 17.18 14.90
CA ALA A 97 -31.20 16.32 15.71
C ALA A 97 -32.66 16.24 15.21
N ALA A 98 -33.20 17.37 14.74
CA ALA A 98 -34.56 17.41 14.19
C ALA A 98 -34.65 16.65 12.86
N VAL A 99 -33.61 16.73 12.02
CA VAL A 99 -33.54 16.00 10.74
C VAL A 99 -33.33 14.50 10.94
N ALA A 100 -32.47 14.10 11.88
CA ALA A 100 -32.10 12.70 12.12
C ALA A 100 -33.19 11.86 12.80
N ARG A 101 -34.22 12.48 13.42
CA ARG A 101 -35.34 11.75 14.06
C ARG A 101 -35.95 10.74 13.06
N PRO A 102 -36.05 9.44 13.39
CA PRO A 102 -36.41 8.38 12.44
C PRO A 102 -37.86 8.45 11.98
N PHE A 103 -38.14 7.87 10.81
CA PHE A 103 -39.50 7.64 10.29
C PHE A 103 -39.89 6.17 10.40
N ASP A 104 -41.17 5.90 10.70
CA ASP A 104 -41.78 4.57 10.54
C ASP A 104 -42.55 4.57 9.21
N LEU A 105 -42.03 3.86 8.22
CA LEU A 105 -42.61 3.82 6.88
C LEU A 105 -44.07 3.34 6.85
N ALA A 106 -44.46 2.45 7.76
CA ALA A 106 -45.78 1.85 7.78
C ALA A 106 -46.80 2.66 8.60
N ARG A 107 -46.33 3.47 9.58
CA ARG A 107 -47.20 4.24 10.49
C ARG A 107 -47.25 5.74 10.18
N GLY A 108 -46.16 6.31 9.66
CA GLY A 108 -46.06 7.73 9.32
C GLY A 108 -46.22 8.69 10.52
N PRO A 109 -46.39 10.00 10.24
CA PRO A 109 -46.33 10.64 8.93
C PRO A 109 -44.92 10.61 8.33
N LEU A 110 -44.81 10.54 6.98
CA LEU A 110 -43.52 10.47 6.27
C LEU A 110 -42.95 11.83 5.87
N ALA A 111 -43.56 12.91 6.37
CA ALA A 111 -43.05 14.28 6.30
C ALA A 111 -43.34 15.01 7.60
N ARG A 112 -42.47 15.97 7.93
CA ARG A 112 -42.54 16.84 9.09
C ARG A 112 -42.36 18.28 8.64
N LEU A 113 -43.27 19.13 9.06
CA LEU A 113 -43.25 20.57 8.82
C LEU A 113 -43.10 21.22 10.20
N MET A 114 -41.95 21.82 10.49
CA MET A 114 -41.63 22.33 11.81
C MET A 114 -41.33 23.83 11.74
N LEU A 115 -42.12 24.64 12.44
CA LEU A 115 -41.81 26.05 12.67
C LEU A 115 -40.98 26.16 13.95
N LEU A 116 -39.70 26.45 13.77
CA LEU A 116 -38.69 26.52 14.81
C LEU A 116 -38.55 27.96 15.29
N CYS A 117 -39.06 28.25 16.49
CA CYS A 117 -39.02 29.58 17.12
C CYS A 117 -37.63 29.87 17.69
N ARG A 118 -37.13 31.09 17.45
CA ARG A 118 -35.82 31.54 17.94
C ARG A 118 -35.99 32.76 18.86
N PRO A 119 -35.27 32.86 20.00
CA PRO A 119 -35.48 33.94 20.97
C PRO A 119 -35.22 35.37 20.45
N SER A 120 -34.35 35.53 19.46
CA SER A 120 -33.90 36.86 18.99
C SER A 120 -33.86 36.98 17.45
N ALA A 121 -34.59 36.11 16.75
CA ALA A 121 -34.63 36.12 15.29
C ALA A 121 -35.97 35.54 14.80
N PRO A 122 -36.39 35.84 13.55
CA PRO A 122 -37.56 35.23 12.96
C PRO A 122 -37.49 33.69 12.99
N PRO A 123 -38.64 32.99 12.98
CA PRO A 123 -38.65 31.53 13.01
C PRO A 123 -38.03 30.93 11.74
N VAL A 124 -37.68 29.64 11.80
CA VAL A 124 -37.22 28.85 10.65
C VAL A 124 -38.25 27.77 10.37
N LEU A 125 -38.74 27.67 9.13
CA LEU A 125 -39.55 26.52 8.71
C LEU A 125 -38.60 25.41 8.23
N LEU A 126 -38.44 24.37 9.04
CA LEU A 126 -37.75 23.15 8.70
C LEU A 126 -38.74 22.15 8.10
N VAL A 127 -38.45 21.69 6.88
CA VAL A 127 -39.17 20.59 6.26
C VAL A 127 -38.26 19.38 6.21
N VAL A 128 -38.72 18.26 6.76
CA VAL A 128 -38.01 16.97 6.69
C VAL A 128 -38.96 15.91 6.19
N ALA A 129 -38.62 15.22 5.10
CA ALA A 129 -39.45 14.16 4.55
C ALA A 129 -38.62 12.94 4.16
N HIS A 130 -39.25 11.78 4.23
CA HIS A 130 -38.62 10.53 3.81
C HIS A 130 -38.56 10.45 2.28
N HIS A 131 -37.45 9.94 1.73
CA HIS A 131 -37.25 9.80 0.29
C HIS A 131 -38.31 8.89 -0.38
N ALA A 132 -39.03 8.09 0.41
CA ALA A 132 -40.14 7.25 -0.07
C ALA A 132 -41.36 8.06 -0.59
N VAL A 133 -41.49 9.33 -0.20
CA VAL A 133 -42.60 10.22 -0.61
C VAL A 133 -42.11 11.58 -1.11
N PHE A 134 -40.79 11.78 -1.17
CA PHE A 134 -40.17 13.07 -1.41
C PHE A 134 -38.85 12.90 -2.17
N ASP A 135 -38.42 13.93 -2.89
CA ASP A 135 -37.14 13.94 -3.59
C ASP A 135 -36.55 15.36 -3.69
N GLY A 136 -35.39 15.51 -4.33
CA GLY A 136 -34.70 16.80 -4.44
C GLY A 136 -35.54 17.91 -5.09
N THR A 137 -36.20 17.63 -6.22
CA THR A 137 -37.07 18.61 -6.91
C THR A 137 -38.37 18.87 -6.13
N SER A 138 -38.86 17.89 -5.36
CA SER A 138 -40.04 18.07 -4.49
C SER A 138 -39.84 19.21 -3.49
N LYS A 139 -38.59 19.51 -3.08
CA LYS A 139 -38.27 20.66 -2.23
C LYS A 139 -38.77 21.98 -2.84
N GLU A 140 -38.46 22.22 -4.12
CA GLU A 140 -38.82 23.46 -4.84
C GLU A 140 -40.32 23.55 -5.11
N ILE A 141 -40.91 22.43 -5.55
CA ILE A 141 -42.36 22.31 -5.77
C ILE A 141 -43.11 22.61 -4.47
N LEU A 142 -42.69 21.98 -3.36
CA LEU A 142 -43.32 22.18 -2.06
C LEU A 142 -43.18 23.62 -1.58
N LEU A 143 -42.00 24.23 -1.72
CA LEU A 143 -41.76 25.60 -1.29
C LEU A 143 -42.64 26.59 -2.06
N ARG A 144 -42.69 26.49 -3.39
CA ARG A 144 -43.55 27.34 -4.23
C ARG A 144 -45.02 27.16 -3.85
N ASP A 145 -45.48 25.92 -3.74
CA ASP A 145 -46.86 25.61 -3.42
C ASP A 145 -47.26 26.08 -2.01
N LEU A 146 -46.34 26.04 -1.04
CA LEU A 146 -46.54 26.60 0.30
C LEU A 146 -46.62 28.13 0.29
N ALA A 147 -45.75 28.79 -0.47
CA ALA A 147 -45.77 30.24 -0.62
C ALA A 147 -47.08 30.72 -1.28
N ASP A 148 -47.52 30.04 -2.35
CA ASP A 148 -48.78 30.34 -3.04
C ASP A 148 -50.00 30.10 -2.13
N ALA A 149 -50.02 28.97 -1.40
CA ALA A 149 -51.10 28.66 -0.46
C ALA A 149 -51.14 29.67 0.71
N TYR A 150 -49.98 30.09 1.21
CA TYR A 150 -49.89 31.14 2.23
C TYR A 150 -50.42 32.48 1.70
N GLY A 151 -50.05 32.87 0.48
CA GLY A 151 -50.58 34.06 -0.17
C GLY A 151 -52.10 34.01 -0.33
N ALA A 152 -52.66 32.86 -0.70
CA ALA A 152 -54.10 32.66 -0.84
C ALA A 152 -54.85 32.84 0.50
N GLU A 153 -54.31 32.31 1.60
CA GLU A 153 -54.82 32.54 2.95
C GLU A 153 -54.75 34.02 3.39
N ARG A 154 -53.93 34.82 2.69
CA ARG A 154 -53.77 36.26 2.89
C ARG A 154 -54.54 37.09 1.85
N GLY A 155 -55.36 36.46 1.01
CA GLY A 155 -56.23 37.12 0.03
C GLY A 155 -55.69 37.20 -1.41
N ALA A 156 -54.57 36.55 -1.72
CA ALA A 156 -54.08 36.42 -3.10
C ALA A 156 -54.83 35.31 -3.88
N VAL A 157 -54.73 35.33 -5.21
CA VAL A 157 -55.31 34.27 -6.06
C VAL A 157 -54.36 33.08 -6.13
N ALA A 158 -54.82 31.89 -5.77
CA ALA A 158 -54.05 30.66 -5.93
C ALA A 158 -53.88 30.30 -7.42
N THR A 159 -52.66 30.00 -7.84
CA THR A 159 -52.30 29.74 -9.25
C THR A 159 -51.87 28.30 -9.52
N THR A 160 -51.71 27.48 -8.48
CA THR A 160 -51.15 26.11 -8.57
C THR A 160 -52.22 25.05 -8.83
N ALA A 161 -52.01 24.26 -9.88
CA ALA A 161 -52.90 23.16 -10.27
C ALA A 161 -52.69 21.89 -9.41
N VAL A 162 -53.70 21.01 -9.37
CA VAL A 162 -53.59 19.69 -8.73
C VAL A 162 -52.73 18.77 -9.59
N PRO A 163 -51.64 18.18 -9.05
CA PRO A 163 -50.76 17.30 -9.82
C PRO A 163 -51.41 15.95 -10.11
N ALA A 164 -51.00 15.31 -11.21
CA ALA A 164 -51.43 13.95 -11.53
C ALA A 164 -50.89 12.92 -10.50
N PRO A 165 -51.59 11.79 -10.29
CA PRO A 165 -51.14 10.73 -9.39
C PRO A 165 -49.83 10.07 -9.86
N LEU A 166 -49.14 9.41 -8.91
CA LEU A 166 -47.89 8.69 -9.17
C LEU A 166 -48.09 7.58 -10.22
N PRO A 167 -47.20 7.46 -11.23
CA PRO A 167 -47.27 6.38 -12.20
C PRO A 167 -46.90 5.04 -11.55
N PRO A 168 -47.61 3.93 -11.86
CA PRO A 168 -47.31 2.62 -11.29
C PRO A 168 -45.99 2.05 -11.84
N ALA A 169 -45.33 1.20 -11.05
CA ALA A 169 -44.22 0.38 -11.54
C ALA A 169 -44.69 -0.53 -12.68
N ARG A 170 -43.95 -0.55 -13.80
CA ARG A 170 -44.19 -1.47 -14.92
C ARG A 170 -42.94 -2.32 -15.15
N PRO A 171 -43.07 -3.66 -15.22
CA PRO A 171 -41.97 -4.51 -15.64
C PRO A 171 -41.45 -4.10 -17.00
N ASP A 172 -40.13 -3.95 -17.12
CA ASP A 172 -39.42 -3.68 -18.36
C ASP A 172 -38.41 -4.81 -18.58
N ASP A 173 -38.77 -5.77 -19.43
CA ASP A 173 -37.93 -6.93 -19.69
C ASP A 173 -36.65 -6.56 -20.45
N GLY A 174 -36.67 -5.48 -21.24
CA GLY A 174 -35.48 -4.93 -21.88
C GLY A 174 -34.50 -4.34 -20.86
N ALA A 175 -35.02 -3.60 -19.87
CA ALA A 175 -34.20 -3.12 -18.74
C ALA A 175 -33.60 -4.29 -17.94
N ARG A 176 -34.37 -5.37 -17.73
CA ARG A 176 -33.88 -6.58 -17.05
C ARG A 176 -32.71 -7.23 -17.78
N GLU A 177 -32.85 -7.44 -19.08
CA GLU A 177 -31.80 -8.02 -19.91
C GLU A 177 -30.56 -7.10 -19.94
N TYR A 178 -30.77 -5.81 -20.13
CA TYR A 178 -29.69 -4.80 -20.11
C TYR A 178 -28.89 -4.87 -18.80
N TRP A 179 -29.55 -4.72 -17.65
CA TRP A 179 -28.86 -4.71 -16.36
C TRP A 179 -28.22 -6.05 -16.03
N ARG A 180 -28.83 -7.19 -16.37
CA ARG A 180 -28.18 -8.51 -16.18
C ARG A 180 -26.91 -8.67 -16.99
N SER A 181 -26.85 -8.12 -18.21
CA SER A 181 -25.66 -8.20 -19.05
C SER A 181 -24.56 -7.19 -18.68
N ARG A 182 -24.94 -6.06 -18.08
CA ARG A 182 -24.02 -4.93 -17.78
C ARG A 182 -23.59 -4.87 -16.32
N TRP A 183 -24.37 -5.42 -15.40
CA TRP A 183 -24.11 -5.33 -13.97
C TRP A 183 -22.79 -6.02 -13.62
N ARG A 184 -21.93 -5.27 -12.94
CA ARG A 184 -20.75 -5.76 -12.26
C ARG A 184 -20.81 -5.19 -10.85
N GLU A 185 -20.62 -6.06 -9.85
CA GLU A 185 -20.60 -5.61 -8.47
C GLU A 185 -19.45 -4.60 -8.29
N PRO A 186 -19.72 -3.35 -7.86
CA PRO A 186 -18.67 -2.37 -7.61
C PRO A 186 -17.70 -2.88 -6.55
N ARG A 187 -16.41 -2.64 -6.78
CA ARG A 187 -15.35 -2.92 -5.80
C ARG A 187 -15.27 -1.78 -4.79
N ASP A 188 -14.53 -2.01 -3.70
CA ASP A 188 -14.16 -0.94 -2.78
C ASP A 188 -13.39 0.16 -3.55
N PRO A 189 -13.73 1.44 -3.32
CA PRO A 189 -13.17 2.52 -4.12
C PRO A 189 -11.73 2.80 -3.67
N VAL A 190 -10.86 3.13 -4.63
CA VAL A 190 -9.50 3.57 -4.32
C VAL A 190 -9.54 5.07 -4.00
N LEU A 191 -9.72 5.41 -2.72
CA LEU A 191 -9.76 6.78 -2.22
C LEU A 191 -8.61 7.07 -1.26
N PRO A 192 -7.99 8.27 -1.31
CA PRO A 192 -6.99 8.69 -0.34
C PRO A 192 -7.52 8.53 1.08
N GLY A 193 -6.72 7.94 1.97
CA GLY A 193 -6.99 7.87 3.41
C GLY A 193 -8.27 7.12 3.83
N LEU A 194 -8.92 6.37 2.93
CA LEU A 194 -10.06 5.53 3.28
C LEU A 194 -9.59 4.34 4.13
N ARG A 195 -10.14 4.21 5.34
CA ARG A 195 -9.69 3.22 6.33
C ARG A 195 -10.39 1.86 6.20
N ARG A 196 -11.61 1.83 5.65
CA ARG A 196 -12.45 0.64 5.53
C ARG A 196 -13.53 0.81 4.46
N ALA A 197 -14.14 -0.30 4.04
CA ALA A 197 -15.36 -0.29 3.25
C ALA A 197 -16.53 0.34 4.03
N VAL A 198 -17.50 0.87 3.28
CA VAL A 198 -18.72 1.51 3.81
C VAL A 198 -19.92 0.84 3.16
N ASP A 199 -20.48 -0.15 3.87
CA ASP A 199 -21.54 -1.03 3.36
C ASP A 199 -22.94 -0.67 3.86
N ALA A 200 -23.04 0.26 4.82
CA ALA A 200 -24.29 0.70 5.42
C ALA A 200 -24.25 2.20 5.73
N ALA A 201 -25.42 2.77 6.00
CA ALA A 201 -25.53 4.16 6.42
C ALA A 201 -24.99 4.35 7.83
N GLU A 202 -24.24 5.43 8.03
CA GLU A 202 -23.56 5.69 9.30
C GLU A 202 -23.41 7.21 9.54
N PRO A 203 -23.10 7.64 10.78
CA PRO A 203 -22.87 9.05 11.08
C PRO A 203 -21.84 9.67 10.13
N GLY A 204 -22.22 10.77 9.51
CA GLY A 204 -21.43 11.45 8.50
C GLY A 204 -21.24 12.93 8.77
N THR A 205 -20.43 13.54 7.93
CA THR A 205 -20.25 14.99 7.85
C THR A 205 -20.28 15.45 6.40
N SER A 206 -20.45 16.76 6.20
CA SER A 206 -20.44 17.41 4.88
C SER A 206 -19.32 18.45 4.84
N THR A 207 -18.49 18.40 3.80
CA THR A 207 -17.39 19.35 3.57
C THR A 207 -17.63 20.09 2.27
N ASP A 208 -17.66 21.42 2.30
CA ASP A 208 -17.86 22.23 1.10
C ASP A 208 -16.63 22.21 0.17
N ILE A 209 -16.89 22.19 -1.13
CA ILE A 209 -15.87 22.34 -2.17
C ILE A 209 -15.97 23.76 -2.71
N VAL A 210 -14.98 24.58 -2.37
CA VAL A 210 -14.93 25.98 -2.84
C VAL A 210 -14.32 26.04 -4.23
N LEU A 211 -15.14 26.47 -5.20
CA LEU A 211 -14.73 26.73 -6.59
C LEU A 211 -14.33 28.19 -6.79
N ASP A 212 -13.45 28.43 -7.78
CA ASP A 212 -13.15 29.79 -8.22
C ASP A 212 -14.39 30.44 -8.85
N GLU A 213 -14.56 31.74 -8.64
CA GLU A 213 -15.79 32.47 -9.01
C GLU A 213 -16.08 32.43 -10.51
N ASP A 214 -15.05 32.38 -11.36
CA ASP A 214 -15.16 32.36 -12.82
C ASP A 214 -15.37 30.95 -13.40
N LEU A 215 -15.08 29.90 -12.62
CA LEU A 215 -15.07 28.51 -13.09
C LEU A 215 -16.45 28.06 -13.59
N PRO A 216 -17.59 28.31 -12.92
CA PRO A 216 -18.92 27.93 -13.42
C PRO A 216 -19.28 28.54 -14.78
N ARG A 217 -18.85 29.79 -15.02
CA ARG A 217 -19.06 30.49 -16.31
C ARG A 217 -18.22 29.84 -17.40
N ARG A 218 -16.92 29.66 -17.17
CA ARG A 218 -15.99 29.03 -18.11
C ARG A 218 -16.41 27.59 -18.41
N MET A 219 -16.85 26.86 -17.39
CA MET A 219 -17.38 25.52 -17.53
C MET A 219 -18.58 25.48 -18.49
N ALA A 220 -19.49 26.47 -18.44
CA ALA A 220 -20.61 26.56 -19.38
C ALA A 220 -20.15 26.81 -20.82
N GLU A 221 -19.14 27.67 -21.01
CA GLU A 221 -18.53 27.96 -22.31
C GLU A 221 -17.88 26.72 -22.90
N THR A 222 -17.07 26.03 -22.10
CA THR A 222 -16.42 24.76 -22.49
C THR A 222 -17.46 23.68 -22.82
N CYS A 223 -18.51 23.54 -22.01
CA CYS A 223 -19.60 22.60 -22.27
C CYS A 223 -20.26 22.85 -23.65
N ARG A 224 -20.51 24.12 -24.00
CA ARG A 224 -21.03 24.50 -25.34
C ARG A 224 -20.03 24.16 -26.45
N LEU A 225 -18.74 24.44 -26.24
CA LEU A 225 -17.68 24.18 -27.22
C LEU A 225 -17.54 22.68 -27.53
N ILE A 226 -17.55 21.82 -26.51
CA ILE A 226 -17.30 20.39 -26.69
C ILE A 226 -18.57 19.57 -26.94
N GLY A 227 -19.74 20.18 -26.71
CA GLY A 227 -21.05 19.59 -26.90
C GLY A 227 -21.42 18.61 -25.79
N VAL A 228 -21.28 19.01 -24.53
CA VAL A 228 -21.75 18.25 -23.35
C VAL A 228 -22.47 19.17 -22.37
N THR A 229 -23.16 18.62 -21.38
CA THR A 229 -23.78 19.37 -20.28
C THR A 229 -22.80 19.57 -19.12
N ARG A 230 -23.11 20.51 -18.22
CA ARG A 230 -22.31 20.71 -17.00
C ARG A 230 -22.27 19.45 -16.13
N PHE A 231 -23.39 18.74 -15.99
CA PHE A 231 -23.46 17.46 -15.31
C PHE A 231 -22.54 16.41 -15.95
N GLU A 232 -22.59 16.25 -17.28
CA GLU A 232 -21.75 15.31 -18.01
C GLU A 232 -20.26 15.62 -17.79
N LEU A 233 -19.87 16.90 -17.82
CA LEU A 233 -18.48 17.31 -17.55
C LEU A 233 -18.05 17.06 -16.10
N LEU A 234 -18.91 17.34 -15.10
CA LEU A 234 -18.64 17.05 -13.69
C LEU A 234 -18.47 15.55 -13.45
N LEU A 235 -19.37 14.72 -13.97
CA LEU A 235 -19.26 13.28 -13.89
C LEU A 235 -17.96 12.79 -14.54
N THR A 236 -17.59 13.36 -15.69
CA THR A 236 -16.32 13.06 -16.36
C THR A 236 -15.12 13.41 -15.47
N ALA A 237 -15.14 14.55 -14.79
CA ALA A 237 -14.09 14.94 -13.85
C ALA A 237 -13.99 13.99 -12.65
N VAL A 238 -15.12 13.54 -12.09
CA VAL A 238 -15.14 12.54 -11.00
C VAL A 238 -14.56 11.21 -11.47
N LEU A 239 -14.98 10.72 -12.64
CA LEU A 239 -14.46 9.46 -13.20
C LEU A 239 -12.96 9.56 -13.53
N ALA A 240 -12.52 10.68 -14.09
CA ALA A 240 -11.11 10.94 -14.35
C ALA A 240 -10.30 10.94 -13.05
N LEU A 241 -10.82 11.59 -11.98
CA LEU A 241 -10.18 11.62 -10.68
C LEU A 241 -10.00 10.20 -10.09
N LEU A 242 -11.04 9.35 -10.17
CA LEU A 242 -10.96 7.97 -9.67
C LEU A 242 -9.95 7.12 -10.46
N HIS A 243 -9.91 7.28 -11.80
CA HIS A 243 -8.87 6.67 -12.63
C HIS A 243 -7.46 7.15 -12.22
N ARG A 244 -7.31 8.45 -11.91
CA ARG A 244 -6.03 9.02 -11.44
C ARG A 244 -5.64 8.54 -10.03
N TYR A 245 -6.60 8.17 -9.18
CA TYR A 245 -6.32 7.50 -7.91
C TYR A 245 -5.92 6.02 -8.08
N GLY A 246 -6.04 5.46 -9.28
CA GLY A 246 -5.65 4.11 -9.60
C GLY A 246 -6.80 3.09 -9.57
N ASP A 247 -8.06 3.54 -9.56
CA ASP A 247 -9.19 2.66 -9.80
C ASP A 247 -9.28 2.32 -11.31
N PRO A 248 -9.11 1.05 -11.72
CA PRO A 248 -9.09 0.69 -13.14
C PRO A 248 -10.48 0.68 -13.78
N GLU A 249 -11.55 0.49 -12.98
CA GLU A 249 -12.93 0.34 -13.47
C GLU A 249 -13.90 1.08 -12.55
N PRO A 250 -13.76 2.41 -12.40
CA PRO A 250 -14.54 3.16 -11.43
C PRO A 250 -16.03 3.12 -11.78
N VAL A 251 -16.84 3.02 -10.73
CA VAL A 251 -18.30 3.07 -10.83
C VAL A 251 -18.81 4.23 -9.98
N VAL A 252 -19.57 5.12 -10.60
CA VAL A 252 -20.21 6.25 -9.90
C VAL A 252 -21.72 6.09 -10.02
N ALA A 253 -22.40 6.02 -8.88
CA ALA A 253 -23.85 6.05 -8.87
C ALA A 253 -24.36 7.48 -9.08
N ILE A 254 -25.33 7.67 -9.99
CA ILE A 254 -25.91 8.98 -10.28
C ILE A 254 -27.39 8.99 -9.95
N ASP A 255 -27.86 10.12 -9.42
CA ASP A 255 -29.27 10.35 -9.16
C ASP A 255 -29.94 10.90 -10.44
N VAL A 256 -30.97 10.23 -10.94
CA VAL A 256 -31.69 10.62 -12.16
C VAL A 256 -33.18 10.80 -11.90
N SER A 257 -33.76 11.87 -12.46
CA SER A 257 -35.19 12.08 -12.34
C SER A 257 -36.00 11.14 -13.26
N THR A 258 -37.08 10.60 -12.71
CA THR A 258 -38.06 9.79 -13.43
C THR A 258 -39.30 10.58 -13.87
N ARG A 259 -39.38 11.88 -13.52
CA ARG A 259 -40.46 12.79 -13.93
C ARG A 259 -40.59 12.89 -15.46
N GLY A 260 -41.80 13.15 -15.93
CA GLY A 260 -42.16 13.43 -17.31
C GLY A 260 -43.33 14.41 -17.39
N GLU A 261 -43.88 14.64 -18.59
CA GLU A 261 -44.89 15.69 -18.86
C GLU A 261 -46.13 15.62 -17.95
N GLY A 262 -46.55 14.42 -17.53
CA GLY A 262 -47.73 14.25 -16.68
C GLY A 262 -47.54 14.51 -15.18
N ASN A 263 -46.31 14.49 -14.66
CA ASN A 263 -46.04 14.56 -13.21
C ASN A 263 -44.92 15.55 -12.85
N ALA A 264 -44.60 16.48 -13.76
CA ALA A 264 -43.57 17.49 -13.57
C ALA A 264 -43.80 18.36 -12.31
N GLY A 265 -45.05 18.66 -11.98
CA GLY A 265 -45.43 19.46 -10.80
C GLY A 265 -45.75 18.65 -9.54
N ALA A 266 -45.53 17.33 -9.52
CA ALA A 266 -45.90 16.47 -8.40
C ALA A 266 -44.76 16.34 -7.36
N VAL A 267 -45.14 16.35 -6.07
CA VAL A 267 -44.29 15.88 -4.96
C VAL A 267 -44.33 14.36 -4.91
N GLY A 268 -43.17 13.72 -4.82
CA GLY A 268 -43.08 12.26 -4.78
C GLY A 268 -41.65 11.73 -4.97
N PRO A 269 -41.47 10.40 -4.90
CA PRO A 269 -40.17 9.73 -5.00
C PRO A 269 -39.74 9.54 -6.48
N PHE A 270 -39.49 10.64 -7.19
CA PHE A 270 -39.16 10.60 -8.62
C PHE A 270 -37.66 10.61 -8.92
N VAL A 271 -36.84 10.07 -8.02
CA VAL A 271 -35.40 9.89 -8.25
C VAL A 271 -35.10 8.40 -8.22
N ASN A 272 -34.45 7.94 -9.28
CA ASN A 272 -33.85 6.62 -9.34
C ASN A 272 -32.33 6.79 -9.32
N GLU A 273 -31.61 5.78 -8.84
CA GLU A 273 -30.15 5.77 -8.85
C GLU A 273 -29.66 4.80 -9.93
N LEU A 274 -28.71 5.22 -10.76
CA LEU A 274 -28.12 4.40 -11.81
C LEU A 274 -26.60 4.30 -11.65
N PRO A 275 -25.99 3.11 -11.78
CA PRO A 275 -24.54 2.95 -11.79
C PRO A 275 -23.98 3.35 -13.16
N VAL A 276 -23.05 4.29 -13.19
CA VAL A 276 -22.27 4.62 -14.39
C VAL A 276 -20.95 3.87 -14.29
N PHE A 277 -20.81 2.83 -15.12
CA PHE A 277 -19.52 2.16 -15.31
C PHE A 277 -18.66 3.01 -16.25
N SER A 278 -17.50 3.43 -15.77
CA SER A 278 -16.63 4.32 -16.54
C SER A 278 -16.21 3.69 -17.87
N PRO A 279 -16.26 4.44 -18.99
CA PRO A 279 -15.50 4.07 -20.17
C PRO A 279 -13.98 4.19 -19.88
N PRO A 280 -13.10 3.57 -20.69
CA PRO A 280 -11.65 3.75 -20.55
C PRO A 280 -11.24 5.23 -20.74
N PRO A 281 -10.34 5.78 -19.92
CA PRO A 281 -9.91 7.18 -19.99
C PRO A 281 -8.84 7.34 -21.08
N VAL A 282 -9.25 7.27 -22.34
CA VAL A 282 -8.35 7.36 -23.50
C VAL A 282 -8.55 8.65 -24.29
N GLY A 283 -7.47 9.16 -24.88
CA GLY A 283 -7.49 10.38 -25.70
C GLY A 283 -7.50 11.66 -24.88
N THR A 284 -8.24 12.66 -25.36
CA THR A 284 -8.35 13.97 -24.73
C THR A 284 -9.47 14.02 -23.68
N CYS A 285 -9.48 15.07 -22.86
CA CYS A 285 -10.59 15.34 -21.93
C CYS A 285 -11.94 15.46 -22.68
N ARG A 286 -11.93 16.05 -23.88
CA ARG A 286 -13.07 16.14 -24.78
C ARG A 286 -13.57 14.77 -25.23
N ASP A 287 -12.66 13.88 -25.66
CA ASP A 287 -13.01 12.54 -26.11
C ASP A 287 -13.63 11.72 -24.98
N PHE A 288 -13.02 11.80 -23.78
CA PHE A 288 -13.53 11.12 -22.61
C PHE A 288 -14.92 11.64 -22.18
N ALA A 289 -15.13 12.96 -22.19
CA ALA A 289 -16.44 13.54 -21.89
C ALA A 289 -17.53 13.09 -22.88
N ARG A 290 -17.18 12.94 -24.17
CA ARG A 290 -18.10 12.42 -25.19
C ARG A 290 -18.40 10.93 -24.99
N ALA A 291 -17.42 10.14 -24.57
CA ALA A 291 -17.63 8.72 -24.23
C ALA A 291 -18.56 8.57 -23.02
N VAL A 292 -18.35 9.36 -21.96
CA VAL A 292 -19.24 9.40 -20.79
C VAL A 292 -20.66 9.82 -21.19
N ARG A 293 -20.79 10.82 -22.07
CA ARG A 293 -22.09 11.22 -22.63
C ARG A 293 -22.78 10.08 -23.39
N ALA A 294 -22.04 9.31 -24.19
CA ALA A 294 -22.60 8.18 -24.92
C ALA A 294 -23.12 7.10 -23.96
N GLU A 295 -22.35 6.79 -22.91
CA GLU A 295 -22.77 5.86 -21.84
C GLU A 295 -24.05 6.35 -21.15
N LEU A 296 -24.09 7.62 -20.75
CA LEU A 296 -25.28 8.21 -20.13
C LEU A 296 -26.52 8.14 -21.03
N ARG A 297 -26.39 8.44 -22.34
CA ARG A 297 -27.50 8.37 -23.29
C ARG A 297 -28.15 6.98 -23.35
N GLU A 298 -27.34 5.93 -23.28
CA GLU A 298 -27.83 4.55 -23.21
C GLU A 298 -28.48 4.26 -21.85
N LEU A 299 -27.83 4.61 -20.74
CA LEU A 299 -28.34 4.42 -19.38
C LEU A 299 -29.70 5.11 -19.16
N TYR A 300 -29.89 6.33 -19.69
CA TYR A 300 -31.12 7.09 -19.53
C TYR A 300 -32.36 6.45 -20.17
N ARG A 301 -32.19 5.48 -21.09
CA ARG A 301 -33.30 4.69 -21.65
C ARG A 301 -33.99 3.88 -20.55
N PHE A 302 -33.24 3.44 -19.54
CA PHE A 302 -33.70 2.57 -18.45
C PHE A 302 -33.90 3.32 -17.12
N ARG A 303 -33.87 4.67 -17.13
CA ARG A 303 -33.93 5.49 -15.91
C ARG A 303 -35.16 5.27 -15.02
N ARG A 304 -36.23 4.67 -15.54
CA ARG A 304 -37.48 4.41 -14.80
C ARG A 304 -37.50 3.06 -14.08
N THR A 305 -36.51 2.20 -14.32
CA THR A 305 -36.45 0.85 -13.75
C THR A 305 -35.31 0.77 -12.75
N ALA A 306 -35.60 0.38 -11.51
CA ALA A 306 -34.59 0.27 -10.46
C ALA A 306 -33.70 -0.97 -10.68
N VAL A 307 -32.39 -0.81 -10.56
CA VAL A 307 -31.43 -1.91 -10.77
C VAL A 307 -31.70 -3.10 -9.82
N ALA A 308 -32.05 -2.81 -8.57
CA ALA A 308 -32.40 -3.81 -7.56
C ALA A 308 -33.58 -4.73 -7.94
N ARG A 309 -34.42 -4.31 -8.90
CA ARG A 309 -35.56 -5.10 -9.42
C ARG A 309 -35.19 -5.97 -10.61
N THR A 310 -34.00 -5.76 -11.17
CA THR A 310 -33.54 -6.38 -12.43
C THR A 310 -32.43 -7.39 -12.22
N VAL A 311 -31.56 -7.15 -11.24
CA VAL A 311 -30.41 -8.00 -10.89
C VAL A 311 -30.76 -8.86 -9.67
N PRO A 312 -30.93 -10.19 -9.83
CA PRO A 312 -31.19 -11.09 -8.70
C PRO A 312 -29.99 -11.14 -7.75
N GLY A 313 -30.26 -11.22 -6.43
CA GLY A 313 -29.21 -11.41 -5.42
C GLY A 313 -28.40 -10.17 -5.06
N LEU A 314 -28.81 -8.98 -5.54
CA LEU A 314 -28.18 -7.71 -5.15
C LEU A 314 -28.27 -7.50 -3.63
N ARG A 315 -27.15 -7.20 -2.98
CA ARG A 315 -27.11 -6.93 -1.54
C ARG A 315 -27.88 -5.64 -1.21
N PRO A 316 -28.65 -5.59 -0.10
CA PRO A 316 -29.26 -4.35 0.37
C PRO A 316 -28.17 -3.36 0.77
N ARG A 317 -28.13 -2.20 0.13
CA ARG A 317 -27.26 -1.08 0.48
C ARG A 317 -27.96 0.26 0.22
N PRO A 318 -27.57 1.35 0.90
CA PRO A 318 -28.19 2.67 0.71
C PRO A 318 -27.82 3.37 -0.60
N ALA A 319 -26.75 2.93 -1.28
CA ALA A 319 -26.35 3.43 -2.59
C ALA A 319 -25.81 2.30 -3.47
N LEU A 320 -26.00 2.37 -4.77
CA LEU A 320 -25.57 1.36 -5.74
C LEU A 320 -24.06 1.31 -5.95
N ALA A 321 -23.32 2.34 -5.57
CA ALA A 321 -21.86 2.37 -5.64
C ALA A 321 -21.25 3.15 -4.46
N PRO A 322 -19.99 2.84 -4.08
CA PRO A 322 -19.30 3.53 -2.99
C PRO A 322 -19.13 5.04 -3.21
N VAL A 323 -19.05 5.47 -4.47
CA VAL A 323 -19.02 6.88 -4.88
C VAL A 323 -20.32 7.22 -5.60
N SER A 324 -20.95 8.33 -5.24
CA SER A 324 -22.17 8.80 -5.91
C SER A 324 -22.16 10.30 -6.16
N LEU A 325 -22.93 10.74 -7.16
CA LEU A 325 -23.04 12.13 -7.59
C LEU A 325 -24.52 12.51 -7.74
N SER A 326 -24.96 13.51 -6.98
CA SER A 326 -26.23 14.19 -7.19
C SER A 326 -25.99 15.56 -7.82
N TYR A 327 -26.71 15.85 -8.90
CA TYR A 327 -26.65 17.14 -9.57
C TYR A 327 -28.07 17.68 -9.77
N ARG A 328 -28.32 18.88 -9.25
CA ARG A 328 -29.61 19.55 -9.40
C ARG A 328 -29.41 20.95 -9.96
N ARG A 329 -30.08 21.21 -11.09
CA ARG A 329 -30.24 22.57 -11.61
C ARG A 329 -31.47 23.21 -10.97
N ARG A 330 -31.31 24.38 -10.36
CA ARG A 330 -32.35 25.19 -9.73
C ARG A 330 -32.71 26.37 -10.63
N GLU A 331 -33.98 26.74 -10.64
CA GLU A 331 -34.39 28.02 -11.25
C GLU A 331 -34.00 29.21 -10.35
N PRO A 332 -33.60 30.35 -10.92
CA PRO A 332 -33.28 31.54 -10.12
C PRO A 332 -34.49 32.08 -9.34
N GLY A 333 -34.24 32.56 -8.13
CA GLY A 333 -35.25 33.18 -7.27
C GLY A 333 -35.79 32.24 -6.18
N THR A 334 -36.22 32.84 -5.06
CA THR A 334 -36.84 32.14 -3.94
C THR A 334 -38.22 32.72 -3.69
N PRO A 335 -39.28 31.91 -3.53
CA PRO A 335 -40.61 32.41 -3.23
C PRO A 335 -40.67 33.23 -1.93
N CYS A 336 -41.38 34.36 -1.96
CA CYS A 336 -41.76 35.10 -0.75
C CYS A 336 -43.04 34.51 -0.16
N PHE A 337 -43.20 34.60 1.15
CA PHE A 337 -44.45 34.23 1.82
C PHE A 337 -45.27 35.50 2.04
N GLY A 338 -46.13 35.83 1.08
CA GLY A 338 -46.71 37.17 0.98
C GLY A 338 -45.60 38.19 0.74
N ASP A 339 -45.51 39.21 1.60
CA ASP A 339 -44.46 40.24 1.54
C ASP A 339 -43.18 39.85 2.32
N VAL A 340 -43.13 38.65 2.91
CA VAL A 340 -41.99 38.20 3.71
C VAL A 340 -40.94 37.53 2.82
N PRO A 341 -39.74 38.11 2.66
CA PRO A 341 -38.68 37.49 1.88
C PRO A 341 -38.13 36.25 2.61
N THR A 342 -37.62 35.28 1.85
CA THR A 342 -37.05 34.06 2.42
C THR A 342 -35.66 33.76 1.87
N THR A 343 -34.83 33.15 2.72
CA THR A 343 -33.60 32.46 2.30
C THR A 343 -33.74 30.98 2.61
N VAL A 344 -33.25 30.12 1.71
CA VAL A 344 -33.44 28.68 1.83
C VAL A 344 -32.10 27.98 1.80
N ASP A 345 -31.84 27.20 2.84
CA ASP A 345 -30.80 26.19 2.83
C ASP A 345 -31.36 24.92 2.19
N TRP A 346 -30.86 24.62 1.00
CA TRP A 346 -31.28 23.46 0.21
C TRP A 346 -30.44 22.21 0.48
N THR A 347 -29.35 22.38 1.23
CA THR A 347 -28.25 21.43 1.43
C THR A 347 -28.18 20.93 2.87
N VAL A 348 -29.26 21.11 3.65
CA VAL A 348 -29.38 20.57 5.01
C VAL A 348 -29.10 19.06 5.00
N PHE A 349 -27.96 18.69 5.57
CA PHE A 349 -27.49 17.32 5.65
C PHE A 349 -28.13 16.60 6.84
N SER A 350 -28.48 15.33 6.69
CA SER A 350 -29.14 14.54 7.75
C SER A 350 -28.19 14.07 8.84
N GLY A 351 -26.89 14.35 8.72
CA GLY A 351 -25.86 13.81 9.60
C GLY A 351 -25.54 12.34 9.33
N THR A 352 -26.06 11.76 8.25
CA THR A 352 -25.88 10.35 7.89
C THR A 352 -25.34 10.22 6.47
N ALA A 353 -24.18 9.59 6.31
CA ALA A 353 -23.61 9.28 5.01
C ALA A 353 -24.16 7.94 4.50
N ARG A 354 -24.48 7.88 3.20
CA ARG A 354 -25.11 6.70 2.56
C ARG A 354 -24.11 5.73 1.91
N ASN A 355 -22.89 6.18 1.68
CA ASN A 355 -21.83 5.49 0.99
C ASN A 355 -20.47 6.13 1.36
N ALA A 356 -19.37 5.63 0.81
CA ALA A 356 -18.03 6.14 1.13
C ALA A 356 -17.86 7.62 0.75
N LEU A 357 -18.39 8.04 -0.38
CA LEU A 357 -18.35 9.44 -0.82
C LEU A 357 -19.61 9.79 -1.63
N HIS A 358 -20.33 10.82 -1.22
CA HIS A 358 -21.41 11.42 -2.00
C HIS A 358 -21.05 12.87 -2.35
N ILE A 359 -21.04 13.17 -3.64
CA ILE A 359 -20.81 14.50 -4.18
C ILE A 359 -22.17 15.12 -4.46
N GLN A 360 -22.51 16.20 -3.77
CA GLN A 360 -23.73 16.94 -3.99
C GLN A 360 -23.44 18.24 -4.73
N VAL A 361 -24.20 18.52 -5.79
CA VAL A 361 -24.05 19.73 -6.61
C VAL A 361 -25.40 20.43 -6.79
N VAL A 362 -25.43 21.72 -6.49
CA VAL A 362 -26.55 22.63 -6.78
C VAL A 362 -26.08 23.70 -7.76
N ASP A 363 -26.66 23.72 -8.95
CA ASP A 363 -26.38 24.68 -10.03
C ASP A 363 -27.55 25.65 -10.18
N ASP A 364 -27.34 26.94 -9.94
CA ASP A 364 -28.39 27.98 -10.14
C ASP A 364 -28.25 28.73 -11.48
N GLY A 365 -27.40 28.23 -12.37
CA GLY A 365 -27.04 28.84 -13.64
C GLY A 365 -25.79 29.72 -13.53
N SER A 366 -25.67 30.50 -12.46
CA SER A 366 -24.57 31.44 -12.23
C SER A 366 -23.46 30.88 -11.35
N THR A 367 -23.82 30.12 -10.32
CA THR A 367 -22.93 29.52 -9.34
C THR A 367 -23.12 28.01 -9.28
N LEU A 368 -22.10 27.32 -8.78
CA LEU A 368 -22.11 25.88 -8.52
C LEU A 368 -21.72 25.65 -7.06
N ALA A 369 -22.70 25.38 -6.20
CA ALA A 369 -22.44 24.96 -4.84
C ALA A 369 -22.18 23.45 -4.82
N MET A 370 -21.05 23.05 -4.24
CA MET A 370 -20.60 21.66 -4.22
C MET A 370 -20.19 21.25 -2.80
N SER A 371 -20.56 20.03 -2.39
CA SER A 371 -20.12 19.47 -1.11
C SER A 371 -19.85 17.96 -1.20
N LEU A 372 -19.01 17.48 -0.29
CA LEU A 372 -18.67 16.08 -0.09
C LEU A 372 -19.28 15.59 1.21
N GLN A 373 -20.23 14.67 1.12
CA GLN A 373 -20.79 13.96 2.26
C GLN A 373 -20.08 12.61 2.39
N HIS A 374 -19.61 12.31 3.59
CA HIS A 374 -18.87 11.08 3.88
C HIS A 374 -19.04 10.67 5.34
N PRO A 375 -18.79 9.39 5.69
CA PRO A 375 -18.77 8.97 7.09
C PRO A 375 -17.69 9.70 7.89
N SER A 376 -18.02 10.10 9.11
CA SER A 376 -17.13 10.94 9.94
C SER A 376 -15.82 10.23 10.30
N GLU A 377 -15.83 8.91 10.41
CA GLU A 377 -14.69 8.09 10.84
C GLU A 377 -14.05 7.27 9.70
N ALA A 378 -14.57 7.35 8.48
CA ALA A 378 -14.05 6.56 7.36
C ALA A 378 -12.71 7.11 6.81
N PHE A 379 -12.45 8.40 7.01
CA PHE A 379 -11.29 9.12 6.46
C PHE A 379 -10.39 9.68 7.57
N GLU A 380 -9.11 9.87 7.28
CA GLU A 380 -8.26 10.68 8.15
C GLU A 380 -8.68 12.16 8.11
N PRO A 381 -8.51 12.92 9.21
CA PRO A 381 -8.85 14.35 9.25
C PRO A 381 -8.22 15.13 8.07
N GLY A 382 -9.02 15.97 7.41
CA GLY A 382 -8.60 16.79 6.28
C GLY A 382 -8.57 16.08 4.91
N THR A 383 -8.67 14.75 4.88
CA THR A 383 -8.61 13.97 3.63
C THR A 383 -9.78 14.26 2.69
N ALA A 384 -11.00 14.38 3.22
CA ALA A 384 -12.17 14.72 2.40
C ALA A 384 -12.02 16.10 1.75
N ALA A 385 -11.49 17.09 2.48
CA ALA A 385 -11.19 18.41 1.93
C ALA A 385 -10.13 18.34 0.81
N ALA A 386 -9.10 17.50 0.96
CA ALA A 386 -8.11 17.26 -0.09
C ALA A 386 -8.74 16.65 -1.35
N ILE A 387 -9.63 15.65 -1.21
CA ILE A 387 -10.40 15.09 -2.34
C ILE A 387 -11.19 16.18 -3.08
N GLY A 388 -11.83 17.11 -2.34
CA GLY A 388 -12.52 18.27 -2.93
C GLY A 388 -11.58 19.17 -3.72
N GLY A 389 -10.38 19.44 -3.19
CA GLY A 389 -9.32 20.17 -3.88
C GLY A 389 -8.82 19.47 -5.15
N HIS A 390 -8.71 18.14 -5.12
CA HIS A 390 -8.34 17.35 -6.30
C HIS A 390 -9.41 17.41 -7.38
N LEU A 391 -10.70 17.27 -7.02
CA LEU A 391 -11.81 17.40 -7.96
C LEU A 391 -11.85 18.79 -8.61
N ARG A 392 -11.65 19.86 -7.82
CA ARG A 392 -11.53 21.22 -8.35
C ARG A 392 -10.38 21.34 -9.34
N THR A 393 -9.22 20.77 -9.02
CA THR A 393 -8.02 20.79 -9.88
C THR A 393 -8.29 20.12 -11.23
N VAL A 394 -8.89 18.93 -11.21
CA VAL A 394 -9.27 18.20 -12.43
C VAL A 394 -10.27 19.01 -13.24
N LEU A 395 -11.33 19.50 -12.61
CA LEU A 395 -12.37 20.28 -13.28
C LEU A 395 -11.81 21.55 -13.93
N ALA A 396 -11.00 22.33 -13.20
CA ALA A 396 -10.36 23.54 -13.71
C ALA A 396 -9.44 23.25 -14.90
N THR A 397 -8.70 22.14 -14.85
CA THR A 397 -7.80 21.74 -15.95
C THR A 397 -8.58 21.35 -17.20
N MET A 398 -9.62 20.52 -17.07
CA MET A 398 -10.48 20.13 -18.20
C MET A 398 -11.22 21.31 -18.82
N VAL A 399 -11.58 22.32 -18.01
CA VAL A 399 -12.23 23.55 -18.49
C VAL A 399 -11.24 24.45 -19.22
N ALA A 400 -10.00 24.55 -18.74
CA ALA A 400 -8.96 25.37 -19.33
C ALA A 400 -8.43 24.80 -20.66
N ASP A 401 -8.23 23.49 -20.73
CA ASP A 401 -7.75 22.80 -21.93
C ASP A 401 -8.51 21.48 -22.15
N PRO A 402 -9.63 21.51 -22.89
CA PRO A 402 -10.41 20.30 -23.20
C PRO A 402 -9.67 19.31 -24.11
N ASP A 403 -8.61 19.73 -24.78
CA ASP A 403 -7.82 18.91 -25.70
C ASP A 403 -6.57 18.32 -25.01
N ALA A 404 -6.37 18.60 -23.73
CA ALA A 404 -5.35 17.96 -22.90
C ALA A 404 -5.59 16.44 -22.78
N PRO A 405 -4.53 15.62 -22.75
CA PRO A 405 -4.64 14.19 -22.50
C PRO A 405 -5.33 13.91 -21.16
N VAL A 406 -6.36 13.06 -21.16
CA VAL A 406 -7.05 12.68 -19.91
C VAL A 406 -6.14 11.80 -19.03
N ALA A 407 -5.32 10.96 -19.68
CA ALA A 407 -4.27 10.18 -19.03
C ALA A 407 -3.15 11.14 -18.60
N GLY A 408 -3.02 11.35 -17.29
CA GLY A 408 -2.01 12.24 -16.72
C GLY A 408 -2.52 13.62 -16.31
N LEU A 409 -3.84 13.83 -16.25
CA LEU A 409 -4.39 15.06 -15.65
C LEU A 409 -3.78 15.30 -14.26
N PRO A 410 -3.34 16.54 -13.97
CA PRO A 410 -2.88 16.90 -12.65
C PRO A 410 -4.06 16.81 -11.68
N ILE A 411 -3.85 16.13 -10.56
CA ILE A 411 -4.81 16.07 -9.45
C ILE A 411 -4.31 16.83 -8.22
N LEU A 412 -2.99 17.06 -8.13
CA LEU A 412 -2.32 17.76 -7.05
C LEU A 412 -1.88 19.16 -7.50
N GLN A 413 -2.09 20.16 -6.65
CA GLN A 413 -1.61 21.54 -6.86
C GLN A 413 -1.20 22.19 -5.52
N GLY A 414 -0.52 23.33 -5.61
CA GLY A 414 -0.25 24.20 -4.46
C GLY A 414 0.53 23.51 -3.34
N ALA A 415 0.05 23.67 -2.10
CA ALA A 415 0.76 23.24 -0.89
C ALA A 415 0.96 21.73 -0.79
N GLU A 416 0.00 20.91 -1.26
CA GLU A 416 0.12 19.46 -1.19
C GLU A 416 1.20 18.95 -2.15
N LEU A 417 1.19 19.43 -3.39
CA LEU A 417 2.23 19.09 -4.38
C LEU A 417 3.61 19.53 -3.89
N HIS A 418 3.73 20.77 -3.38
CA HIS A 418 4.99 21.27 -2.81
C HIS A 418 5.46 20.44 -1.62
N LYS A 419 4.54 19.99 -0.76
CA LYS A 419 4.85 19.13 0.39
C LYS A 419 5.47 17.80 -0.05
N LEU A 420 4.87 17.13 -1.04
CA LEU A 420 5.30 15.84 -1.56
C LEU A 420 6.63 15.93 -2.34
N LEU A 421 6.81 16.98 -3.13
CA LEU A 421 7.99 17.11 -3.98
C LEU A 421 9.18 17.74 -3.26
N HIS A 422 8.94 18.69 -2.35
CA HIS A 422 10.00 19.52 -1.76
C HIS A 422 10.05 19.44 -0.24
N ALA A 423 8.95 19.72 0.48
CA ALA A 423 9.02 19.88 1.94
C ALA A 423 9.46 18.60 2.67
N TRP A 424 8.91 17.44 2.31
CA TRP A 424 9.34 16.15 2.87
C TRP A 424 10.68 15.65 2.31
N ASN A 425 11.18 16.30 1.26
CA ASN A 425 12.45 16.01 0.60
C ASN A 425 13.54 17.04 0.92
N ALA A 426 13.29 17.96 1.86
CA ALA A 426 14.26 18.95 2.35
C ALA A 426 15.25 18.30 3.33
N THR A 427 16.01 17.32 2.84
CA THR A 427 16.91 16.46 3.62
C THR A 427 18.37 16.88 3.48
N GLU A 428 18.65 18.01 2.83
CA GLU A 428 20.01 18.48 2.58
C GLU A 428 20.76 18.70 3.90
N ARG A 429 21.92 18.07 4.01
CA ARG A 429 22.85 18.25 5.14
C ARG A 429 24.26 18.47 4.60
N PRO A 430 24.97 19.49 5.11
CA PRO A 430 26.34 19.75 4.72
C PRO A 430 27.27 18.71 5.35
N TYR A 431 27.68 17.71 4.56
CA TYR A 431 28.85 16.89 4.87
C TYR A 431 30.07 17.45 4.15
N PRO A 432 31.30 17.22 4.65
CA PRO A 432 32.50 17.80 4.06
C PRO A 432 32.54 17.47 2.55
N PRO A 433 32.67 18.49 1.70
CA PRO A 433 32.64 18.30 0.26
C PRO A 433 33.81 17.42 -0.15
N HIS A 434 33.57 16.49 -1.07
CA HIS A 434 34.56 15.53 -1.57
C HIS A 434 35.09 14.50 -0.57
N SER A 435 34.39 14.27 0.56
CA SER A 435 34.73 13.18 1.48
C SER A 435 34.71 11.82 0.79
N THR A 436 35.75 11.03 1.06
CA THR A 436 35.82 9.60 0.73
C THR A 436 35.86 8.78 2.01
N VAL A 437 35.38 7.53 1.97
CA VAL A 437 35.45 6.64 3.14
C VAL A 437 36.89 6.45 3.66
N VAL A 438 37.89 6.43 2.76
CA VAL A 438 39.30 6.34 3.13
C VAL A 438 39.76 7.61 3.85
N GLY A 439 39.43 8.79 3.33
CA GLY A 439 39.78 10.06 3.98
C GLY A 439 39.13 10.19 5.37
N LEU A 440 37.87 9.77 5.51
CA LEU A 440 37.18 9.75 6.81
C LEU A 440 37.86 8.79 7.80
N PHE A 441 38.22 7.59 7.35
CA PHE A 441 38.94 6.61 8.16
C PHE A 441 40.32 7.12 8.59
N GLU A 442 41.11 7.70 7.67
CA GLU A 442 42.45 8.18 7.98
C GLU A 442 42.43 9.37 8.96
N ALA A 443 41.46 10.27 8.80
CA ALA A 443 41.25 11.36 9.75
C ALA A 443 40.92 10.82 11.16
N GLN A 444 40.07 9.79 11.25
CA GLN A 444 39.75 9.14 12.52
C GLN A 444 40.96 8.40 13.11
N ALA A 445 41.72 7.67 12.28
CA ALA A 445 42.90 6.94 12.71
C ALA A 445 43.99 7.86 13.26
N ALA A 446 44.10 9.08 12.73
CA ALA A 446 44.98 10.11 13.27
C ALA A 446 44.46 10.70 14.59
N ALA A 447 43.13 10.81 14.76
CA ALA A 447 42.51 11.37 15.96
C ALA A 447 42.59 10.42 17.18
N THR A 448 42.45 9.11 16.97
CA THR A 448 42.41 8.10 18.05
C THR A 448 43.31 6.88 17.75
N PRO A 449 44.64 7.06 17.60
CA PRO A 449 45.54 6.04 17.07
C PRO A 449 45.60 4.77 17.93
N ASP A 450 45.46 4.90 19.25
CA ASP A 450 45.65 3.80 20.20
C ASP A 450 44.33 3.12 20.61
N ALA A 451 43.19 3.63 20.12
CA ALA A 451 41.90 2.99 20.33
C ALA A 451 41.80 1.69 19.51
N PRO A 452 41.06 0.67 19.99
CA PRO A 452 40.77 -0.52 19.20
C PRO A 452 39.90 -0.15 17.98
N ALA A 453 40.33 -0.57 16.80
CA ALA A 453 39.61 -0.36 15.54
C ALA A 453 38.87 -1.63 15.10
N VAL A 454 39.56 -2.77 15.14
CA VAL A 454 39.02 -4.08 14.73
C VAL A 454 39.28 -5.10 15.83
N MET A 455 38.29 -5.95 16.09
CA MET A 455 38.40 -7.10 16.99
C MET A 455 37.94 -8.34 16.23
N CYS A 456 38.77 -9.37 16.17
CA CYS A 456 38.44 -10.67 15.55
C CYS A 456 39.17 -11.76 16.35
N ASP A 457 38.50 -12.87 16.67
CA ASP A 457 39.08 -13.98 17.47
C ASP A 457 39.73 -13.54 18.80
N GLY A 458 39.17 -12.50 19.44
CA GLY A 458 39.70 -11.95 20.68
C GLY A 458 41.02 -11.17 20.54
N GLN A 459 41.50 -10.94 19.31
CA GLN A 459 42.70 -10.15 19.03
C GLN A 459 42.32 -8.72 18.60
N PRO A 460 42.61 -7.69 19.42
CA PRO A 460 42.40 -6.30 19.03
C PRO A 460 43.49 -5.80 18.08
N MET A 461 43.08 -5.02 17.09
CA MET A 461 43.97 -4.21 16.26
C MET A 461 43.62 -2.74 16.46
N SER A 462 44.61 -1.91 16.82
CA SER A 462 44.43 -0.47 16.99
C SER A 462 44.25 0.26 15.66
N TYR A 463 43.71 1.49 15.71
CA TYR A 463 43.62 2.35 14.52
C TYR A 463 44.98 2.61 13.87
N ARG A 464 46.04 2.77 14.67
CA ARG A 464 47.42 2.94 14.21
C ARG A 464 47.91 1.72 13.43
N GLU A 465 47.70 0.53 13.98
CA GLU A 465 48.09 -0.73 13.34
C GLU A 465 47.31 -0.96 12.05
N LEU A 466 45.99 -0.76 12.08
CA LEU A 466 45.11 -0.89 10.92
C LEU A 466 45.55 0.06 9.80
N ALA A 467 45.74 1.34 10.10
CA ALA A 467 46.19 2.33 9.11
C ALA A 467 47.56 1.99 8.51
N ALA A 468 48.49 1.45 9.32
CA ALA A 468 49.78 0.99 8.83
C ALA A 468 49.66 -0.24 7.90
N ALA A 469 48.80 -1.20 8.25
CA ALA A 469 48.53 -2.37 7.40
C ALA A 469 47.88 -1.98 6.08
N VAL A 470 46.86 -1.12 6.13
CA VAL A 470 46.17 -0.56 4.96
C VAL A 470 47.15 0.15 4.02
N ARG A 471 48.04 1.02 4.55
CA ARG A 471 49.05 1.72 3.74
C ARG A 471 50.02 0.76 3.05
N ARG A 472 50.50 -0.26 3.77
CA ARG A 472 51.42 -1.26 3.19
C ARG A 472 50.76 -2.04 2.06
N LEU A 473 49.57 -2.58 2.31
CA LEU A 473 48.86 -3.38 1.31
C LEU A 473 48.45 -2.53 0.10
N ALA A 474 48.01 -1.29 0.30
CA ALA A 474 47.70 -0.39 -0.80
C ALA A 474 48.92 -0.14 -1.70
N GLY A 475 50.11 0.06 -1.12
CA GLY A 475 51.36 0.19 -1.88
C GLY A 475 51.71 -1.06 -2.69
N GLN A 476 51.49 -2.25 -2.11
CA GLN A 476 51.69 -3.53 -2.80
C GLN A 476 50.71 -3.71 -3.97
N LEU A 477 49.43 -3.37 -3.78
CA LEU A 477 48.42 -3.43 -4.83
C LEU A 477 48.80 -2.51 -6.00
N ARG A 478 49.26 -1.28 -5.72
CA ARG A 478 49.74 -0.35 -6.75
C ARG A 478 50.97 -0.89 -7.49
N ALA A 479 51.92 -1.48 -6.78
CA ALA A 479 53.09 -2.13 -7.39
C ALA A 479 52.70 -3.30 -8.32
N ARG A 480 51.53 -3.91 -8.11
CA ARG A 480 50.92 -4.93 -8.97
C ARG A 480 49.99 -4.35 -10.06
N GLY A 481 49.98 -3.03 -10.25
CA GLY A 481 49.24 -2.35 -11.31
C GLY A 481 47.82 -1.90 -10.96
N VAL A 482 47.42 -1.96 -9.68
CA VAL A 482 46.13 -1.40 -9.24
C VAL A 482 46.22 0.13 -9.21
N ALA A 483 45.55 0.78 -10.17
CA ALA A 483 45.48 2.23 -10.29
C ALA A 483 44.09 2.62 -10.84
N GLY A 484 43.04 2.21 -10.13
CA GLY A 484 41.65 2.24 -10.61
C GLY A 484 41.09 0.86 -10.92
N GLY A 485 39.82 0.82 -11.31
CA GLY A 485 39.13 -0.42 -11.70
C GLY A 485 38.53 -1.17 -10.50
N VAL A 486 38.42 -2.50 -10.63
CA VAL A 486 37.80 -3.39 -9.64
C VAL A 486 38.83 -4.42 -9.19
N VAL A 487 38.93 -4.64 -7.87
CA VAL A 487 39.71 -5.73 -7.28
C VAL A 487 38.74 -6.67 -6.57
N ALA A 488 38.73 -7.94 -6.98
CA ALA A 488 37.90 -8.94 -6.33
C ALA A 488 38.57 -9.41 -5.03
N VAL A 489 37.79 -9.66 -3.99
CA VAL A 489 38.26 -10.09 -2.67
C VAL A 489 37.61 -11.41 -2.32
N ARG A 490 38.41 -12.46 -2.14
CA ARG A 490 37.94 -13.81 -1.80
C ARG A 490 38.71 -14.34 -0.58
N MET A 491 38.18 -14.08 0.60
CA MET A 491 38.78 -14.50 1.88
C MET A 491 37.68 -14.71 2.93
N PRO A 492 37.93 -15.55 3.96
CA PRO A 492 37.02 -15.69 5.10
C PRO A 492 36.96 -14.39 5.92
N ARG A 493 35.98 -14.30 6.83
CA ARG A 493 35.89 -13.16 7.76
C ARG A 493 37.09 -13.12 8.70
N SER A 494 37.80 -12.00 8.70
CA SER A 494 39.00 -11.77 9.52
C SER A 494 39.33 -10.27 9.62
N ALA A 495 40.30 -9.90 10.46
CA ALA A 495 40.85 -8.54 10.45
C ALA A 495 41.51 -8.18 9.10
N ASP A 496 42.13 -9.16 8.45
CA ASP A 496 42.78 -9.02 7.15
C ASP A 496 41.81 -8.67 6.01
N LEU A 497 40.55 -9.11 6.12
CA LEU A 497 39.49 -8.69 5.22
C LEU A 497 39.21 -7.18 5.33
N VAL A 498 39.15 -6.65 6.55
CA VAL A 498 38.95 -5.21 6.78
C VAL A 498 40.13 -4.42 6.22
N VAL A 499 41.36 -4.90 6.47
CA VAL A 499 42.60 -4.32 5.89
C VAL A 499 42.52 -4.31 4.37
N SER A 500 42.09 -5.42 3.75
CA SER A 500 42.00 -5.58 2.29
C SER A 500 41.01 -4.61 1.66
N ILE A 501 39.81 -4.49 2.23
CA ILE A 501 38.78 -3.56 1.74
C ILE A 501 39.28 -2.11 1.75
N LEU A 502 39.85 -1.68 2.88
CA LEU A 502 40.39 -0.31 3.02
C LEU A 502 41.63 -0.08 2.14
N ALA A 503 42.49 -1.10 1.97
CA ALA A 503 43.68 -1.01 1.12
C ALA A 503 43.35 -0.91 -0.37
N ILE A 504 42.35 -1.66 -0.84
CA ILE A 504 41.85 -1.59 -2.22
C ILE A 504 41.28 -0.20 -2.49
N ALA A 505 40.40 0.28 -1.60
CA ALA A 505 39.82 1.61 -1.68
C ALA A 505 40.92 2.69 -1.66
N ARG A 506 41.92 2.55 -0.78
CA ARG A 506 43.08 3.45 -0.72
C ARG A 506 43.90 3.40 -2.01
N ALA A 507 44.07 2.25 -2.62
CA ALA A 507 44.76 2.09 -3.91
C ALA A 507 44.00 2.72 -5.09
N GLY A 508 42.80 3.27 -4.86
CA GLY A 508 41.97 3.94 -5.86
C GLY A 508 41.08 2.97 -6.65
N ALA A 509 40.94 1.73 -6.21
CA ALA A 509 40.09 0.72 -6.85
C ALA A 509 38.86 0.38 -6.00
N ALA A 510 37.82 -0.11 -6.66
CA ALA A 510 36.62 -0.60 -6.00
C ALA A 510 36.80 -2.06 -5.58
N PHE A 511 36.39 -2.41 -4.36
CA PHE A 511 36.38 -3.82 -3.97
C PHE A 511 35.12 -4.54 -4.50
N LEU A 512 35.29 -5.81 -4.86
CA LEU A 512 34.22 -6.70 -5.27
C LEU A 512 34.27 -7.97 -4.40
N PRO A 513 33.34 -8.17 -3.45
CA PRO A 513 33.36 -9.34 -2.59
C PRO A 513 32.93 -10.60 -3.34
N LEU A 514 33.73 -11.66 -3.23
CA LEU A 514 33.39 -13.01 -3.68
C LEU A 514 33.25 -13.91 -2.45
N ASP A 515 32.02 -14.32 -2.13
CA ASP A 515 31.76 -15.24 -1.04
C ASP A 515 32.32 -16.63 -1.38
N PRO A 516 33.31 -17.16 -0.62
CA PRO A 516 33.92 -18.46 -0.90
C PRO A 516 32.90 -19.61 -0.87
N ARG A 517 31.76 -19.45 -0.19
CA ARG A 517 30.69 -20.45 -0.07
C ARG A 517 29.77 -20.50 -1.29
N HIS A 518 29.82 -19.51 -2.18
CA HIS A 518 29.05 -19.55 -3.43
C HIS A 518 29.63 -20.59 -4.40
N PRO A 519 28.80 -21.22 -5.26
CA PRO A 519 29.30 -22.15 -6.28
C PRO A 519 30.35 -21.50 -7.19
N GLU A 520 31.36 -22.28 -7.58
CA GLU A 520 32.47 -21.79 -8.41
C GLU A 520 31.98 -21.18 -9.73
N ALA A 521 31.01 -21.81 -10.39
CA ALA A 521 30.42 -21.31 -11.64
C ALA A 521 29.81 -19.90 -11.49
N ARG A 522 29.22 -19.59 -10.32
CA ARG A 522 28.72 -18.23 -10.03
C ARG A 522 29.87 -17.24 -9.87
N GLN A 523 30.92 -17.61 -9.15
CA GLN A 523 32.10 -16.77 -8.97
C GLN A 523 32.77 -16.48 -10.32
N GLN A 524 32.92 -17.50 -11.18
CA GLN A 524 33.48 -17.36 -12.52
C GLN A 524 32.64 -16.41 -13.41
N ARG A 525 31.29 -16.49 -13.35
CA ARG A 525 30.41 -15.55 -14.06
C ARG A 525 30.60 -14.11 -13.60
N ILE A 526 30.60 -13.88 -12.28
CA ILE A 526 30.86 -12.55 -11.70
C ILE A 526 32.23 -12.03 -12.15
N LEU A 527 33.27 -12.86 -12.12
CA LEU A 527 34.62 -12.49 -12.57
C LEU A 527 34.66 -12.15 -14.08
N ALA A 528 33.97 -12.92 -14.92
CA ALA A 528 33.91 -12.71 -16.36
C ALA A 528 33.24 -11.38 -16.73
N GLU A 529 32.21 -10.99 -15.99
CA GLU A 529 31.50 -9.73 -16.19
C GLU A 529 32.24 -8.53 -15.57
N ALA A 530 32.71 -8.67 -14.33
CA ALA A 530 33.38 -7.60 -13.60
C ALA A 530 34.77 -7.28 -14.16
N ARG A 531 35.45 -8.27 -14.73
CA ARG A 531 36.83 -8.21 -15.25
C ARG A 531 37.78 -7.50 -14.27
N PRO A 532 37.91 -8.01 -13.03
CA PRO A 532 38.74 -7.35 -12.04
C PRO A 532 40.22 -7.35 -12.47
N VAL A 533 40.95 -6.32 -12.06
CA VAL A 533 42.39 -6.18 -12.31
C VAL A 533 43.17 -7.25 -11.55
N LEU A 534 42.69 -7.62 -10.37
CA LEU A 534 43.29 -8.62 -9.50
C LEU A 534 42.19 -9.34 -8.69
N VAL A 535 42.44 -10.59 -8.33
CA VAL A 535 41.71 -11.30 -7.27
C VAL A 535 42.63 -11.43 -6.06
N LEU A 536 42.26 -10.81 -4.95
CA LEU A 536 43.00 -10.85 -3.69
C LEU A 536 42.48 -11.99 -2.82
N THR A 537 43.38 -12.86 -2.37
CA THR A 537 43.09 -14.00 -1.49
C THR A 537 43.86 -13.92 -0.18
N GLY A 538 43.48 -14.73 0.82
CA GLY A 538 44.19 -14.76 2.11
C GLY A 538 45.68 -15.11 1.99
N ALA A 539 46.04 -16.01 1.07
CA ALA A 539 47.43 -16.41 0.86
C ALA A 539 48.32 -15.29 0.31
N ASP A 540 47.74 -14.28 -0.36
CA ASP A 540 48.49 -13.13 -0.88
C ASP A 540 49.03 -12.23 0.23
N LEU A 541 48.40 -12.24 1.42
CA LEU A 541 48.75 -11.41 2.56
C LEU A 541 49.97 -11.92 3.34
N ASP A 542 50.23 -13.23 3.29
CA ASP A 542 51.39 -13.88 3.90
C ASP A 542 52.71 -13.64 3.13
N SER A 543 52.61 -13.24 1.86
CA SER A 543 53.76 -12.82 1.04
C SER A 543 54.26 -11.42 1.44
N ARG A 544 54.72 -11.26 2.69
CA ARG A 544 55.29 -10.03 3.25
C ARG A 544 56.63 -9.69 2.57
N VAL A 545 56.59 -9.14 1.37
CA VAL A 545 57.75 -8.54 0.73
C VAL A 545 58.05 -7.20 1.40
N ASN A 546 59.26 -7.09 1.98
CA ASN A 546 59.82 -5.84 2.47
C ASN A 546 60.05 -4.89 1.29
N GLY A 547 59.28 -3.80 1.22
CA GLY A 547 59.50 -2.70 0.29
C GLY A 547 58.88 -1.43 0.84
N ALA A 548 59.69 -0.38 1.00
CA ALA A 548 59.19 0.94 1.36
C ALA A 548 58.31 1.47 0.22
N ALA A 549 57.11 1.97 0.55
CA ALA A 549 56.25 2.63 -0.43
C ALA A 549 56.88 3.96 -0.86
N PRO A 550 57.00 4.26 -2.17
CA PRO A 550 57.27 5.61 -2.63
C PRO A 550 56.16 6.54 -2.16
N GLY A 551 56.51 7.73 -1.68
CA GLY A 551 55.55 8.75 -1.26
C GLY A 551 55.05 9.60 -2.42
N GLY A 552 53.79 10.02 -2.34
CA GLY A 552 53.14 10.95 -3.28
C GLY A 552 52.25 10.24 -4.31
N ASP A 553 51.05 9.84 -3.91
CA ASP A 553 50.09 9.13 -4.77
C ASP A 553 48.72 9.83 -4.78
N PRO A 554 47.96 9.78 -5.88
CA PRO A 554 46.61 10.35 -5.93
C PRO A 554 45.66 9.58 -5.00
N GLU A 555 45.02 10.32 -4.08
CA GLU A 555 43.95 9.81 -3.24
C GLU A 555 42.66 9.61 -4.06
N PRO A 556 41.80 8.62 -3.71
CA PRO A 556 40.52 8.47 -4.39
C PRO A 556 39.68 9.74 -4.21
N GLY A 557 39.06 10.18 -5.29
CA GLY A 557 38.06 11.22 -5.30
C GLY A 557 36.67 10.69 -4.90
N PRO A 558 35.72 11.59 -4.58
CA PRO A 558 34.35 11.21 -4.22
C PRO A 558 33.57 10.56 -5.39
N ALA A 559 33.98 10.81 -6.63
CA ALA A 559 33.38 10.22 -7.82
C ALA A 559 34.00 8.87 -8.18
N ASP A 560 35.09 8.46 -7.53
CA ASP A 560 35.67 7.15 -7.77
C ASP A 560 34.81 6.07 -7.11
N LEU A 561 34.85 4.86 -7.67
CA LEU A 561 34.10 3.72 -7.16
C LEU A 561 34.70 3.20 -5.84
N ALA A 562 33.86 3.04 -4.83
CA ALA A 562 34.22 2.41 -3.57
C ALA A 562 34.03 0.88 -3.63
N TYR A 563 32.92 0.42 -4.21
CA TYR A 563 32.66 -1.01 -4.37
C TYR A 563 31.75 -1.33 -5.56
N VAL A 564 31.80 -2.59 -5.96
CA VAL A 564 30.82 -3.21 -6.86
C VAL A 564 30.22 -4.42 -6.18
N ILE A 565 28.90 -4.45 -6.02
CA ILE A 565 28.19 -5.58 -5.43
C ILE A 565 27.22 -6.17 -6.43
N TYR A 566 27.29 -7.49 -6.61
CA TYR A 566 26.46 -8.21 -7.56
C TYR A 566 25.13 -8.66 -6.94
N THR A 567 24.04 -8.30 -7.60
CA THR A 567 22.68 -8.70 -7.24
C THR A 567 22.10 -9.64 -8.30
N SER A 568 21.01 -10.35 -7.98
CA SER A 568 20.25 -11.15 -8.96
C SER A 568 19.64 -10.23 -10.03
N GLY A 569 19.62 -10.68 -11.29
CA GLY A 569 19.08 -9.92 -12.42
C GLY A 569 17.84 -10.57 -13.04
N SER A 570 16.90 -9.75 -13.53
CA SER A 570 15.62 -10.19 -14.11
C SER A 570 15.78 -11.06 -15.36
N THR A 571 16.93 -10.98 -16.03
CA THR A 571 17.28 -11.81 -17.20
C THR A 571 17.97 -13.13 -16.83
N GLY A 572 18.16 -13.40 -15.53
CA GLY A 572 18.90 -14.56 -15.03
C GLY A 572 20.42 -14.39 -14.93
N GLU A 573 20.94 -13.23 -15.35
CA GLU A 573 22.36 -12.89 -15.19
C GLU A 573 22.57 -11.96 -13.99
N PRO A 574 23.56 -12.21 -13.12
CA PRO A 574 23.94 -11.28 -12.06
C PRO A 574 24.22 -9.87 -12.61
N LYS A 575 23.95 -8.83 -11.82
CA LYS A 575 24.24 -7.44 -12.21
C LYS A 575 25.04 -6.72 -11.12
N GLY A 576 26.18 -6.15 -11.50
CA GLY A 576 27.07 -5.43 -10.58
C GLY A 576 26.62 -3.99 -10.37
N VAL A 577 26.18 -3.63 -9.16
CA VAL A 577 25.85 -2.24 -8.79
C VAL A 577 27.13 -1.52 -8.40
N ALA A 578 27.43 -0.42 -9.09
CA ALA A 578 28.66 0.35 -8.89
C ALA A 578 28.39 1.57 -7.99
N VAL A 579 28.99 1.60 -6.80
CA VAL A 579 28.78 2.65 -5.79
C VAL A 579 30.04 3.49 -5.62
N SER A 580 29.88 4.81 -5.61
CA SER A 580 30.98 5.75 -5.45
C SER A 580 31.35 6.00 -3.98
N HIS A 581 32.57 6.48 -3.77
CA HIS A 581 33.05 6.94 -2.47
C HIS A 581 32.16 8.01 -1.85
N GLY A 582 31.68 8.97 -2.65
CA GLY A 582 30.82 10.05 -2.17
C GLY A 582 29.45 9.56 -1.72
N ALA A 583 28.87 8.58 -2.42
CA ALA A 583 27.59 7.97 -2.04
C ALA A 583 27.73 7.20 -0.72
N LEU A 584 28.77 6.38 -0.59
CA LEU A 584 29.07 5.63 0.64
C LEU A 584 29.39 6.57 1.82
N ALA A 585 30.24 7.58 1.61
CA ALA A 585 30.58 8.55 2.65
C ALA A 585 29.36 9.36 3.11
N ASN A 586 28.42 9.68 2.20
CA ASN A 586 27.15 10.30 2.56
C ASN A 586 26.32 9.37 3.45
N LEU A 587 26.15 8.10 3.06
CA LEU A 587 25.41 7.12 3.84
C LEU A 587 25.97 6.99 5.27
N LEU A 588 27.28 6.80 5.42
CA LEU A 588 27.89 6.56 6.74
C LEU A 588 27.61 7.72 7.70
N GLN A 589 27.69 8.96 7.21
CA GLN A 589 27.38 10.15 8.00
C GLN A 589 25.88 10.31 8.24
N ALA A 590 25.05 10.11 7.22
CA ALA A 590 23.60 10.21 7.31
C ALA A 590 22.99 9.20 8.29
N MET A 591 23.49 7.96 8.28
CA MET A 591 23.08 6.94 9.24
C MET A 591 23.56 7.27 10.65
N ARG A 592 24.77 7.87 10.79
CA ARG A 592 25.28 8.31 12.10
C ARG A 592 24.38 9.36 12.71
N ASP A 593 23.96 10.34 11.92
CA ASP A 593 23.04 11.39 12.37
C ASP A 593 21.65 10.83 12.71
N ALA A 594 21.16 9.85 11.94
CA ALA A 594 19.82 9.30 12.11
C ALA A 594 19.69 8.32 13.28
N VAL A 595 20.65 7.41 13.44
CA VAL A 595 20.61 6.34 14.47
C VAL A 595 21.37 6.75 15.74
N GLY A 596 22.48 7.47 15.57
CA GLY A 596 23.37 7.91 16.65
C GLY A 596 24.37 6.84 17.05
N TRP A 597 25.67 7.13 16.91
CA TRP A 597 26.76 6.38 17.55
C TRP A 597 28.05 7.21 17.61
N GLY A 598 28.97 6.77 18.47
CA GLY A 598 30.31 7.36 18.62
C GLY A 598 31.36 6.35 19.07
N PRO A 599 32.52 6.80 19.57
CA PRO A 599 33.66 5.92 19.89
C PRO A 599 33.39 4.80 20.89
N ALA A 600 32.36 4.97 21.75
CA ALA A 600 31.99 3.99 22.77
C ALA A 600 30.97 2.95 22.28
N ASP A 601 30.60 2.96 21.00
CA ASP A 601 29.57 2.08 20.44
C ASP A 601 30.19 1.00 19.52
N PRO A 602 30.68 -0.14 20.04
CA PRO A 602 31.18 -1.23 19.22
C PRO A 602 30.05 -1.87 18.39
N TRP A 603 30.37 -2.20 17.13
CA TRP A 603 29.44 -2.84 16.18
C TRP A 603 29.81 -4.29 15.94
N LEU A 604 28.79 -5.13 15.76
CA LEU A 604 28.94 -6.48 15.24
C LEU A 604 28.93 -6.47 13.72
N ALA A 605 29.97 -7.01 13.10
CA ALA A 605 30.04 -7.30 11.68
C ALA A 605 29.89 -8.81 11.45
N HIS A 606 28.70 -9.21 11.00
CA HIS A 606 28.35 -10.62 10.78
C HIS A 606 27.65 -10.87 9.44
N THR A 607 27.23 -9.83 8.72
CA THR A 607 26.49 -10.01 7.46
C THR A 607 27.41 -10.61 6.39
N ALA A 608 26.83 -11.37 5.45
CA ALA A 608 27.55 -11.89 4.29
C ALA A 608 28.10 -10.75 3.43
N LEU A 609 29.37 -10.81 3.04
CA LEU A 609 30.04 -9.73 2.28
C LEU A 609 29.46 -9.51 0.89
N SER A 610 28.81 -10.53 0.32
CA SER A 610 28.08 -10.42 -0.94
C SER A 610 26.83 -9.54 -0.83
N PHE A 611 26.48 -9.07 0.37
CA PHE A 611 25.40 -8.14 0.64
C PHE A 611 25.95 -6.78 1.07
N ASP A 612 25.40 -5.70 0.51
CA ASP A 612 25.86 -4.33 0.69
C ASP A 612 25.77 -3.82 2.13
N ILE A 613 24.79 -4.30 2.91
CA ILE A 613 24.63 -3.90 4.31
C ILE A 613 25.85 -4.29 5.17
N ALA A 614 26.67 -5.26 4.75
CA ALA A 614 27.94 -5.60 5.40
C ALA A 614 28.95 -4.45 5.33
N ALA A 615 28.93 -3.62 4.28
CA ALA A 615 29.82 -2.47 4.19
C ALA A 615 29.51 -1.40 5.24
N LEU A 616 28.25 -1.30 5.70
CA LEU A 616 27.91 -0.45 6.85
C LEU A 616 28.57 -0.98 8.13
N GLU A 617 28.37 -2.27 8.43
CA GLU A 617 28.91 -2.92 9.63
C GLU A 617 30.44 -2.81 9.72
N LEU A 618 31.13 -2.96 8.58
CA LEU A 618 32.59 -2.96 8.52
C LEU A 618 33.21 -1.56 8.57
N LEU A 619 32.51 -0.53 8.09
CA LEU A 619 33.12 0.79 7.84
C LEU A 619 32.55 1.91 8.72
N ALA A 620 31.27 1.82 9.12
CA ALA A 620 30.63 2.83 9.98
C ALA A 620 31.33 3.05 11.34
N PRO A 621 31.83 2.00 12.03
CA PRO A 621 32.55 2.20 13.29
C PRO A 621 33.88 2.91 13.07
N LEU A 622 34.58 2.54 11.99
CA LEU A 622 35.93 2.98 11.65
C LEU A 622 36.03 4.47 11.29
N VAL A 623 34.94 5.06 10.80
CA VAL A 623 34.86 6.51 10.53
C VAL A 623 34.34 7.33 11.73
N ALA A 624 33.98 6.65 12.82
CA ALA A 624 33.42 7.27 14.03
C ALA A 624 34.25 7.04 15.30
N GLY A 625 35.38 6.33 15.19
CA GLY A 625 36.28 6.04 16.30
C GLY A 625 35.89 4.83 17.15
N ALA A 626 34.91 4.06 16.69
CA ALA A 626 34.40 2.86 17.37
C ALA A 626 35.11 1.58 16.89
N THR A 627 34.89 0.49 17.61
CA THR A 627 35.42 -0.83 17.27
C THR A 627 34.47 -1.60 16.35
N THR A 628 35.00 -2.18 15.28
CA THR A 628 34.33 -3.20 14.46
C THR A 628 34.67 -4.58 15.02
N VAL A 629 33.68 -5.30 15.56
CA VAL A 629 33.84 -6.67 16.04
C VAL A 629 33.40 -7.63 14.93
N VAL A 630 34.38 -8.29 14.29
CA VAL A 630 34.13 -9.19 13.16
C VAL A 630 33.86 -10.59 13.69
N ALA A 631 32.67 -11.11 13.43
CA ALA A 631 32.35 -12.51 13.70
C ALA A 631 33.04 -13.41 12.66
N THR A 632 33.59 -14.54 13.10
CA THR A 632 34.11 -15.55 12.17
C THR A 632 32.96 -16.18 11.36
N ASP A 633 33.29 -16.89 10.27
CA ASP A 633 32.27 -17.55 9.45
C ASP A 633 31.44 -18.60 10.22
N GLY A 634 32.04 -19.27 11.20
CA GLY A 634 31.35 -20.20 12.10
C GLY A 634 30.42 -19.46 13.07
N GLU A 635 30.90 -18.42 13.75
CA GLU A 635 30.09 -17.64 14.68
C GLU A 635 28.93 -16.92 13.99
N ALA A 636 29.15 -16.37 12.79
CA ALA A 636 28.13 -15.67 12.02
C ALA A 636 26.94 -16.55 11.59
N ALA A 637 27.11 -17.88 11.61
CA ALA A 637 26.07 -18.86 11.30
C ALA A 637 25.33 -19.36 12.55
N ASP A 638 25.77 -19.00 13.76
CA ASP A 638 25.19 -19.46 15.03
C ASP A 638 24.70 -18.30 15.89
N GLY A 639 23.37 -18.21 16.07
CA GLY A 639 22.74 -17.18 16.88
C GLY A 639 23.24 -17.14 18.34
N ARG A 640 23.56 -18.28 18.96
CA ARG A 640 24.07 -18.31 20.34
C ARG A 640 25.49 -17.76 20.42
N ALA A 641 26.32 -18.11 19.43
CA ALA A 641 27.66 -17.56 19.31
C ALA A 641 27.62 -16.03 19.14
N LEU A 642 26.71 -15.50 18.31
CA LEU A 642 26.50 -14.07 18.13
C LEU A 642 26.04 -13.36 19.41
N VAL A 643 25.03 -13.90 20.12
CA VAL A 643 24.60 -13.36 21.43
C VAL A 643 25.74 -13.38 22.43
N GLY A 644 26.54 -14.45 22.42
CA GLY A 644 27.78 -14.56 23.21
C GLY A 644 28.77 -13.44 22.89
N LEU A 645 29.06 -13.18 21.62
CA LEU A 645 29.93 -12.07 21.18
C LEU A 645 29.40 -10.71 21.63
N ILE A 646 28.08 -10.48 21.49
CA ILE A 646 27.43 -9.23 21.89
C ILE A 646 27.68 -8.95 23.37
N ARG A 647 27.49 -9.96 24.23
CA ARG A 647 27.72 -9.85 25.68
C ARG A 647 29.20 -9.71 26.02
N ARG A 648 30.06 -10.55 25.44
CA ARG A 648 31.50 -10.57 25.72
C ARG A 648 32.20 -9.25 25.37
N HIS A 649 31.82 -8.64 24.24
CA HIS A 649 32.46 -7.42 23.74
C HIS A 649 31.63 -6.16 23.97
N GLY A 650 30.51 -6.25 24.69
CA GLY A 650 29.65 -5.11 25.01
C GLY A 650 29.12 -4.40 23.76
N ILE A 651 28.78 -5.16 22.71
CA ILE A 651 28.33 -4.62 21.42
C ILE A 651 27.03 -3.83 21.63
N THR A 652 26.99 -2.60 21.12
CA THR A 652 25.81 -1.72 21.26
C THR A 652 25.08 -1.51 19.94
N ARG A 653 25.65 -1.92 18.81
CA ARG A 653 25.05 -1.78 17.48
C ARG A 653 25.03 -3.12 16.77
N VAL A 654 23.82 -3.56 16.45
CA VAL A 654 23.57 -4.82 15.75
C VAL A 654 22.63 -4.55 14.61
N GLN A 655 23.03 -4.95 13.41
CA GLN A 655 22.20 -4.92 12.22
C GLN A 655 21.91 -6.35 11.79
N ALA A 656 20.66 -6.64 11.48
CA ALA A 656 20.27 -7.92 10.92
C ALA A 656 19.01 -7.78 10.07
N THR A 657 18.74 -8.80 9.25
CA THR A 657 17.45 -8.95 8.58
C THR A 657 16.38 -9.34 9.61
N PRO A 658 15.08 -9.15 9.32
CA PRO A 658 14.01 -9.72 10.15
C PRO A 658 14.20 -11.22 10.45
N SER A 659 14.59 -12.05 9.47
CA SER A 659 14.97 -13.44 9.75
C SER A 659 16.16 -13.57 10.71
N GLY A 660 17.19 -12.73 10.57
CA GLY A 660 18.35 -12.72 11.49
C GLY A 660 17.95 -12.30 12.91
N TRP A 661 17.05 -11.34 13.06
CA TRP A 661 16.51 -10.94 14.36
C TRP A 661 15.69 -12.04 15.02
N ARG A 662 14.91 -12.81 14.26
CA ARG A 662 14.23 -14.01 14.78
C ARG A 662 15.24 -15.00 15.39
N MET A 663 16.30 -15.32 14.64
CA MET A 663 17.38 -16.19 15.13
C MET A 663 18.02 -15.66 16.42
N LEU A 664 18.29 -14.35 16.51
CA LEU A 664 18.88 -13.75 17.72
C LEU A 664 17.90 -13.79 18.91
N VAL A 665 16.60 -13.58 18.67
CA VAL A 665 15.54 -13.72 19.68
C VAL A 665 15.47 -15.15 20.20
N ASP A 666 15.45 -16.13 19.30
CA ASP A 666 15.42 -17.56 19.67
C ASP A 666 16.71 -17.98 20.40
N ALA A 667 17.83 -17.31 20.13
CA ALA A 667 19.10 -17.49 20.82
C ALA A 667 19.20 -16.74 22.16
N GLY A 668 18.17 -15.99 22.57
CA GLY A 668 18.10 -15.33 23.88
C GLY A 668 18.70 -13.93 23.93
N ILE A 669 18.72 -13.17 22.82
CA ILE A 669 19.07 -11.74 22.84
C ILE A 669 18.08 -10.99 23.74
N GLY A 670 18.59 -10.14 24.63
CA GLY A 670 17.78 -9.36 25.55
C GLY A 670 17.46 -10.06 26.88
N ASP A 671 17.90 -11.30 27.07
CA ASP A 671 17.81 -11.99 28.37
C ASP A 671 18.87 -11.51 29.36
N GLY A 672 19.85 -10.71 28.90
CA GLY A 672 20.93 -10.15 29.70
C GLY A 672 20.98 -8.61 29.69
N PRO A 673 22.05 -8.01 30.24
CA PRO A 673 22.20 -6.56 30.35
C PRO A 673 22.25 -5.85 28.98
N GLU A 674 22.58 -6.56 27.90
CA GLU A 674 22.61 -6.01 26.54
C GLU A 674 21.26 -5.45 26.08
N ARG A 675 20.16 -5.88 26.71
CA ARG A 675 18.81 -5.35 26.47
C ARG A 675 18.74 -3.83 26.59
N HIS A 676 19.52 -3.24 27.47
CA HIS A 676 19.49 -1.81 27.77
C HIS A 676 20.48 -0.97 26.95
N THR A 677 21.37 -1.62 26.19
CA THR A 677 22.43 -0.94 25.42
C THR A 677 22.35 -1.21 23.92
N THR A 678 21.72 -2.32 23.51
CA THR A 678 21.64 -2.72 22.10
C THR A 678 20.69 -1.82 21.33
N VAL A 679 21.20 -1.16 20.30
CA VAL A 679 20.41 -0.50 19.27
C VAL A 679 20.35 -1.42 18.06
N ALA A 680 19.15 -1.85 17.73
CA ALA A 680 18.82 -2.81 16.69
C ALA A 680 18.49 -2.11 15.38
N LEU A 681 19.12 -2.51 14.29
CA LEU A 681 18.74 -2.13 12.93
C LEU A 681 18.16 -3.37 12.23
N ALA A 682 16.90 -3.30 11.83
CA ALA A 682 16.19 -4.35 11.09
C ALA A 682 15.94 -3.87 9.66
N GLY A 683 16.46 -4.58 8.66
CA GLY A 683 16.33 -4.16 7.26
C GLY A 683 16.58 -5.27 6.26
N GLY A 684 16.36 -4.99 4.97
CA GLY A 684 16.55 -5.97 3.90
C GLY A 684 15.31 -6.81 3.61
N GLU A 685 14.35 -6.91 4.54
CA GLU A 685 13.03 -7.55 4.35
C GLU A 685 11.91 -6.70 4.94
N THR A 686 10.66 -7.06 4.66
CA THR A 686 9.52 -6.48 5.37
C THR A 686 9.58 -6.92 6.83
N LEU A 687 9.61 -5.96 7.76
CA LEU A 687 9.58 -6.24 9.19
C LEU A 687 8.12 -6.46 9.66
N PRO A 688 7.73 -7.67 10.10
CA PRO A 688 6.39 -7.92 10.61
C PRO A 688 6.17 -7.20 11.96
N GLY A 689 4.96 -6.66 12.19
CA GLY A 689 4.63 -5.94 13.43
C GLY A 689 4.83 -6.76 14.71
N ALA A 690 4.49 -8.05 14.67
CA ALA A 690 4.71 -8.96 15.81
C ALA A 690 6.20 -9.11 16.15
N LEU A 691 7.06 -9.29 15.15
CA LEU A 691 8.51 -9.37 15.36
C LEU A 691 9.08 -8.02 15.80
N ALA A 692 8.60 -6.90 15.24
CA ALA A 692 9.03 -5.56 15.66
C ALA A 692 8.78 -5.33 17.15
N ARG A 693 7.59 -5.70 17.65
CA ARG A 693 7.22 -5.60 19.07
C ARG A 693 8.12 -6.49 19.94
N GLU A 694 8.34 -7.72 19.50
CA GLU A 694 9.16 -8.70 20.23
C GLU A 694 10.62 -8.23 20.36
N VAL A 695 11.23 -7.80 19.25
CA VAL A 695 12.58 -7.24 19.25
C VAL A 695 12.63 -5.94 20.06
N GLY A 696 11.67 -5.03 19.87
CA GLY A 696 11.57 -3.77 20.61
C GLY A 696 11.46 -3.95 22.12
N GLY A 697 10.89 -5.06 22.59
CA GLY A 697 10.85 -5.44 24.01
C GLY A 697 12.18 -5.99 24.57
N ARG A 698 13.10 -6.41 23.68
CA ARG A 698 14.38 -7.09 23.99
C ARG A 698 15.62 -6.22 23.74
N VAL A 699 15.47 -5.02 23.20
CA VAL A 699 16.56 -4.09 22.88
C VAL A 699 16.25 -2.67 23.37
N ALA A 700 17.26 -1.80 23.38
CA ALA A 700 17.10 -0.44 23.88
C ALA A 700 16.32 0.44 22.89
N ARG A 701 16.64 0.31 21.60
CA ARG A 701 16.00 1.03 20.49
C ARG A 701 15.96 0.14 19.26
N LEU A 702 14.85 0.19 18.52
CA LEU A 702 14.67 -0.56 17.28
C LEU A 702 14.46 0.40 16.12
N PHE A 703 15.23 0.20 15.05
CA PHE A 703 15.11 0.92 13.81
C PHE A 703 14.72 -0.01 12.68
N ASN A 704 13.67 0.35 11.94
CA ASN A 704 13.40 -0.24 10.63
C ASN A 704 14.11 0.58 9.56
N VAL A 705 14.99 -0.06 8.79
CA VAL A 705 15.79 0.58 7.74
C VAL A 705 15.48 -0.04 6.38
N TYR A 706 15.42 0.81 5.37
CA TYR A 706 15.07 0.38 4.02
C TYR A 706 15.92 1.11 2.99
N GLY A 707 16.35 0.36 1.97
CA GLY A 707 17.07 0.86 0.81
C GLY A 707 17.39 -0.30 -0.13
N PRO A 708 17.30 -0.09 -1.45
CA PRO A 708 17.89 -0.99 -2.43
C PRO A 708 19.39 -0.71 -2.60
N THR A 709 20.13 -1.71 -3.08
CA THR A 709 21.58 -1.58 -3.34
C THR A 709 21.92 -0.46 -4.32
N GLU A 710 21.04 -0.18 -5.28
CA GLU A 710 21.21 0.91 -6.25
C GLU A 710 21.14 2.32 -5.65
N THR A 711 20.76 2.45 -4.38
CA THR A 711 20.79 3.73 -3.64
C THR A 711 21.65 3.68 -2.39
N THR A 712 22.66 2.80 -2.42
CA THR A 712 23.71 2.68 -1.40
C THR A 712 23.13 2.27 -0.04
N ILE A 713 22.88 0.97 0.12
CA ILE A 713 22.51 0.31 1.38
C ILE A 713 21.15 0.78 1.94
N TRP A 714 21.09 1.91 2.64
CA TRP A 714 19.88 2.44 3.28
C TRP A 714 19.53 3.83 2.76
N SER A 715 18.25 4.08 2.55
CA SER A 715 17.73 5.34 2.03
C SER A 715 16.66 5.94 2.93
N THR A 716 15.93 5.12 3.69
CA THR A 716 14.96 5.57 4.69
C THR A 716 15.16 4.85 6.03
N VAL A 717 14.73 5.51 7.10
CA VAL A 717 14.85 5.01 8.48
C VAL A 717 13.65 5.42 9.32
N ALA A 718 13.16 4.49 10.13
CA ALA A 718 12.17 4.72 11.18
C ALA A 718 12.69 4.20 12.51
N GLU A 719 12.73 5.06 13.53
CA GLU A 719 12.76 4.59 14.92
C GLU A 719 11.35 4.09 15.28
N LEU A 720 11.26 2.84 15.71
CA LEU A 720 9.99 2.22 16.07
C LEU A 720 9.76 2.34 17.58
N PRO A 721 8.53 2.67 18.01
CA PRO A 721 8.19 2.64 19.43
C PRO A 721 8.18 1.19 19.95
N ALA A 722 8.24 1.01 21.28
CA ALA A 722 8.23 -0.34 21.86
C ALA A 722 6.90 -1.09 21.64
N ASP A 723 5.80 -0.35 21.48
CA ASP A 723 4.43 -0.86 21.37
C ASP A 723 3.90 -0.85 19.92
N VAL A 724 4.76 -1.14 18.93
CA VAL A 724 4.35 -1.30 17.53
C VAL A 724 3.13 -2.22 17.44
N GLY A 725 2.03 -1.73 16.86
CA GLY A 725 0.82 -2.50 16.63
C GLY A 725 1.01 -3.63 15.61
N ASP A 726 0.00 -4.50 15.44
CA ASP A 726 0.06 -5.62 14.49
C ASP A 726 -0.09 -5.21 13.01
N GLY A 727 -0.18 -3.90 12.73
CA GLY A 727 -0.38 -3.33 11.41
C GLY A 727 0.90 -3.18 10.58
N GLU A 728 0.78 -2.44 9.48
CA GLU A 728 1.89 -2.16 8.57
C GLU A 728 3.01 -1.36 9.27
N VAL A 729 4.22 -1.92 9.32
CA VAL A 729 5.38 -1.25 9.92
C VAL A 729 5.99 -0.27 8.92
N THR A 730 6.10 0.99 9.33
CA THR A 730 6.68 2.05 8.49
C THR A 730 8.16 1.82 8.20
N ILE A 731 8.60 2.13 6.98
CA ILE A 731 10.01 2.23 6.59
C ILE A 731 10.59 3.63 6.84
N GLY A 732 9.77 4.54 7.39
CA GLY A 732 10.20 5.83 7.90
C GLY A 732 10.34 6.92 6.85
N ARG A 733 11.34 7.77 7.04
CA ARG A 733 11.61 8.97 6.22
C ARG A 733 12.99 8.89 5.57
N PRO A 734 13.23 9.62 4.48
CA PRO A 734 14.55 9.66 3.85
C PRO A 734 15.65 10.12 4.82
N ILE A 735 16.82 9.50 4.72
CA ILE A 735 18.04 9.96 5.40
C ILE A 735 18.58 11.25 4.75
N ALA A 736 19.63 11.82 5.33
CA ALA A 736 20.24 13.04 4.82
C ALA A 736 20.71 12.93 3.36
N ASN A 737 20.48 14.00 2.59
CA ASN A 737 20.78 14.13 1.16
C ASN A 737 20.10 13.08 0.25
N THR A 738 19.02 12.44 0.73
CA THR A 738 18.19 11.49 0.00
C THR A 738 16.80 12.07 -0.22
N ARG A 739 16.24 11.87 -1.40
CA ARG A 739 14.89 12.32 -1.76
C ARG A 739 14.07 11.13 -2.21
N VAL A 740 12.81 11.09 -1.83
CA VAL A 740 11.88 10.02 -2.16
C VAL A 740 10.63 10.60 -2.83
N TYR A 741 10.16 9.94 -3.87
CA TYR A 741 8.94 10.28 -4.57
C TYR A 741 8.08 9.04 -4.70
N VAL A 742 6.78 9.17 -4.45
CA VAL A 742 5.80 8.11 -4.68
C VAL A 742 5.00 8.50 -5.90
N LEU A 743 5.24 7.80 -7.00
CA LEU A 743 4.75 8.17 -8.32
C LEU A 743 3.82 7.10 -8.88
N ASP A 744 2.89 7.50 -9.73
CA ASP A 744 2.07 6.57 -10.50
C ASP A 744 2.77 6.08 -11.78
N ALA A 745 2.03 5.31 -12.59
CA ALA A 745 2.52 4.78 -13.87
C ALA A 745 2.86 5.86 -14.91
N ALA A 746 2.36 7.10 -14.74
CA ALA A 746 2.68 8.25 -15.59
C ALA A 746 3.82 9.12 -14.99
N ALA A 747 4.51 8.61 -13.96
CA ALA A 747 5.55 9.31 -13.21
C ALA A 747 5.07 10.63 -12.57
N GLN A 748 3.78 10.72 -12.22
CA GLN A 748 3.21 11.85 -11.50
C GLN A 748 3.09 11.52 -10.00
N PRO A 749 3.26 12.48 -9.08
CA PRO A 749 3.08 12.24 -7.65
C PRO A 749 1.66 11.80 -7.31
N VAL A 750 1.54 10.83 -6.41
CA VAL A 750 0.24 10.38 -5.89
C VAL A 750 -0.10 11.10 -4.57
N PRO A 751 -1.40 11.38 -4.31
CA PRO A 751 -1.87 11.90 -3.03
C PRO A 751 -1.45 11.05 -1.83
N VAL A 752 -1.40 11.68 -0.66
CA VAL A 752 -1.12 10.98 0.60
C VAL A 752 -2.13 9.85 0.83
N GLY A 753 -1.66 8.71 1.32
CA GLY A 753 -2.49 7.52 1.58
C GLY A 753 -2.71 6.62 0.36
N LEU A 754 -2.47 7.10 -0.87
CA LEU A 754 -2.58 6.27 -2.07
C LEU A 754 -1.27 5.52 -2.37
N PRO A 755 -1.38 4.29 -2.91
CA PRO A 755 -0.22 3.52 -3.30
C PRO A 755 0.38 4.04 -4.62
N GLY A 756 1.70 4.09 -4.69
CA GLY A 756 2.46 4.34 -5.92
C GLY A 756 3.80 3.61 -5.91
N GLU A 757 4.59 3.77 -6.97
CA GLU A 757 5.95 3.25 -7.07
C GLU A 757 6.94 4.23 -6.43
N LEU A 758 7.89 3.70 -5.66
CA LEU A 758 8.93 4.48 -5.01
C LEU A 758 10.07 4.82 -5.99
N TYR A 759 10.44 6.08 -6.03
CA TYR A 759 11.63 6.59 -6.70
C TYR A 759 12.54 7.25 -5.67
N ILE A 760 13.84 6.99 -5.76
CA ILE A 760 14.82 7.47 -4.79
C ILE A 760 15.90 8.27 -5.52
N GLY A 761 16.05 9.54 -5.15
CA GLY A 761 17.06 10.46 -5.67
C GLY A 761 18.04 10.92 -4.59
N GLY A 762 19.03 11.72 -5.00
CA GLY A 762 20.00 12.33 -4.09
C GLY A 762 21.38 11.67 -4.13
N ARG A 763 22.20 11.93 -3.09
CA ARG A 763 23.63 11.56 -3.10
C ARG A 763 23.89 10.06 -2.97
N GLY A 764 22.93 9.28 -2.48
CA GLY A 764 23.03 7.82 -2.36
C GLY A 764 22.85 7.06 -3.68
N VAL A 765 22.39 7.71 -4.75
CA VAL A 765 22.13 7.04 -6.04
C VAL A 765 23.43 6.53 -6.65
N ALA A 766 23.50 5.23 -6.90
CA ALA A 766 24.66 4.56 -7.49
C ALA A 766 24.98 5.08 -8.90
N GLU A 767 26.19 4.80 -9.39
CA GLU A 767 26.57 5.19 -10.76
C GLU A 767 25.73 4.46 -11.82
N GLY A 768 25.36 3.21 -11.54
CA GLY A 768 24.57 2.37 -12.41
C GLY A 768 24.94 0.90 -12.27
N TYR A 769 24.59 0.12 -13.29
CA TYR A 769 24.99 -1.27 -13.42
C TYR A 769 26.26 -1.37 -14.28
N ARG A 770 27.32 -1.95 -13.73
CA ARG A 770 28.63 -2.11 -14.39
C ARG A 770 28.46 -2.94 -15.67
N GLY A 771 28.93 -2.41 -16.79
CA GLY A 771 28.85 -3.10 -18.09
C GLY A 771 27.44 -3.19 -18.69
N ARG A 772 26.42 -2.58 -18.07
CA ARG A 772 25.00 -2.67 -18.46
C ARG A 772 24.35 -1.29 -18.62
N PRO A 773 24.74 -0.50 -19.65
CA PRO A 773 24.17 0.83 -19.89
C PRO A 773 22.68 0.78 -20.24
N ASP A 774 22.23 -0.32 -20.88
CA ASP A 774 20.84 -0.63 -21.19
C ASP A 774 19.96 -0.62 -19.93
N LEU A 775 20.33 -1.43 -18.93
CA LEU A 775 19.60 -1.48 -17.65
C LEU A 775 19.77 -0.20 -16.83
N THR A 776 20.93 0.46 -16.96
CA THR A 776 21.21 1.69 -16.23
C THR A 776 20.27 2.81 -16.67
N VAL A 777 20.10 3.03 -17.97
CA VAL A 777 19.17 4.06 -18.48
C VAL A 777 17.70 3.69 -18.18
N GLU A 778 17.37 2.40 -18.12
CA GLU A 778 16.04 1.94 -17.77
C GLU A 778 15.66 2.28 -16.32
N ARG A 779 16.59 2.10 -15.37
CA ARG A 779 16.31 2.22 -13.93
C ARG A 779 16.77 3.54 -13.29
N PHE A 780 17.84 4.14 -13.79
CA PHE A 780 18.40 5.41 -13.31
C PHE A 780 17.97 6.54 -14.25
N ARG A 781 16.85 7.17 -13.93
CA ARG A 781 16.20 8.22 -14.74
C ARG A 781 16.66 9.61 -14.31
N ALA A 782 16.44 10.60 -15.17
CA ALA A 782 16.61 11.99 -14.79
C ALA A 782 15.62 12.37 -13.69
N ASP A 783 16.05 13.16 -12.72
CA ASP A 783 15.22 13.68 -11.65
C ASP A 783 14.65 15.06 -12.03
N PRO A 784 13.36 15.18 -12.41
CA PRO A 784 12.77 16.46 -12.79
C PRO A 784 12.59 17.42 -11.61
N HIS A 785 12.69 16.91 -10.37
CA HIS A 785 12.60 17.69 -9.13
C HIS A 785 13.97 17.82 -8.46
N GLY A 786 15.01 17.38 -9.18
CA GLY A 786 16.43 17.45 -8.94
C GLY A 786 17.07 18.83 -9.05
N PRO A 787 18.26 19.04 -8.46
CA PRO A 787 19.21 19.96 -9.08
C PRO A 787 19.55 19.47 -10.49
N ALA A 788 20.03 20.37 -11.35
CA ALA A 788 20.36 20.03 -12.74
C ALA A 788 21.34 18.84 -12.82
N GLY A 789 21.03 17.86 -13.67
CA GLY A 789 21.82 16.64 -13.83
C GLY A 789 21.59 15.56 -12.77
N ALA A 790 20.72 15.80 -11.78
CA ALA A 790 20.38 14.77 -10.80
C ALA A 790 19.61 13.59 -11.42
N ARG A 791 19.74 12.45 -10.76
CA ARG A 791 19.10 11.19 -11.15
C ARG A 791 18.26 10.64 -10.01
N VAL A 792 17.22 9.89 -10.37
CA VAL A 792 16.40 9.06 -9.50
C VAL A 792 16.50 7.61 -9.93
N TYR A 793 16.57 6.71 -8.95
CA TYR A 793 16.44 5.28 -9.16
C TYR A 793 14.99 4.83 -9.00
N ARG A 794 14.47 4.14 -10.01
CA ARG A 794 13.15 3.50 -10.01
C ARG A 794 13.25 2.14 -9.32
N THR A 795 12.67 2.00 -8.12
CA THR A 795 12.93 0.83 -7.26
C THR A 795 12.15 -0.42 -7.65
N GLY A 796 10.99 -0.27 -8.29
CA GLY A 796 9.99 -1.33 -8.44
C GLY A 796 9.23 -1.66 -7.15
N ASP A 797 9.41 -0.89 -6.09
CA ASP A 797 8.72 -1.08 -4.82
C ASP A 797 7.45 -0.25 -4.76
N ARG A 798 6.35 -0.86 -4.34
CA ARG A 798 5.06 -0.20 -4.13
C ARG A 798 4.98 0.29 -2.69
N VAL A 799 4.72 1.58 -2.50
CA VAL A 799 4.66 2.23 -1.19
C VAL A 799 3.50 3.21 -1.13
N ARG A 800 3.17 3.69 0.08
CA ARG A 800 2.31 4.87 0.27
C ARG A 800 2.87 5.80 1.33
N TYR A 801 2.55 7.08 1.23
CA TYR A 801 2.76 8.03 2.32
C TYR A 801 1.67 7.91 3.39
N LEU A 802 2.08 8.05 4.64
CA LEU A 802 1.21 8.37 5.77
C LEU A 802 1.04 9.90 5.87
N ALA A 803 0.03 10.36 6.62
CA ALA A 803 -0.25 11.79 6.83
C ALA A 803 0.95 12.60 7.33
N ASP A 804 1.85 11.97 8.09
CA ASP A 804 3.05 12.59 8.63
C ASP A 804 4.28 12.48 7.70
N GLY A 805 4.14 11.97 6.47
CA GLY A 805 5.23 11.85 5.51
C GLY A 805 6.16 10.64 5.73
N ARG A 806 5.87 9.78 6.71
CA ARG A 806 6.48 8.45 6.76
C ARG A 806 5.95 7.57 5.63
N LEU A 807 6.77 6.63 5.19
CA LEU A 807 6.43 5.68 4.13
C LEU A 807 6.06 4.31 4.71
N VAL A 808 5.13 3.64 4.05
CA VAL A 808 4.82 2.23 4.29
C VAL A 808 5.08 1.45 3.01
N PHE A 809 5.79 0.33 3.14
CA PHE A 809 6.05 -0.60 2.06
C PHE A 809 4.87 -1.57 1.89
N LEU A 810 4.35 -1.68 0.66
CA LEU A 810 3.16 -2.47 0.32
C LEU A 810 3.49 -3.72 -0.51
N GLY A 811 4.74 -3.86 -0.97
CA GLY A 811 5.17 -4.96 -1.82
C GLY A 811 5.96 -4.48 -3.04
N ARG A 812 6.10 -5.36 -4.03
CA ARG A 812 6.78 -5.05 -5.30
C ARG A 812 5.79 -5.03 -6.45
N VAL A 813 6.10 -4.22 -7.47
CA VAL A 813 5.34 -4.19 -8.73
C VAL A 813 5.80 -5.28 -9.70
N ASP A 814 7.01 -5.80 -9.50
CA ASP A 814 7.62 -6.89 -10.27
C ASP A 814 7.65 -8.20 -9.46
N ASN A 815 8.18 -9.27 -10.08
CA ASN A 815 8.27 -10.60 -9.46
C ASN A 815 9.49 -10.77 -8.55
N GLN A 816 10.17 -9.69 -8.17
CA GLN A 816 11.29 -9.81 -7.23
C GLN A 816 10.76 -10.10 -5.84
N VAL A 817 11.50 -10.91 -5.10
CA VAL A 817 11.20 -11.24 -3.71
C VAL A 817 12.43 -11.03 -2.84
N LYS A 818 12.19 -10.88 -1.54
CA LYS A 818 13.24 -10.83 -0.52
C LYS A 818 13.15 -12.10 0.31
N ILE A 819 14.24 -12.87 0.35
CA ILE A 819 14.31 -14.14 1.08
C ILE A 819 15.55 -14.10 1.96
N ARG A 820 15.36 -14.12 3.28
CA ARG A 820 16.42 -14.01 4.29
C ARG A 820 17.32 -12.78 4.05
N GLY A 821 16.73 -11.68 3.59
CA GLY A 821 17.38 -10.43 3.21
C GLY A 821 17.98 -10.39 1.81
N HIS A 822 18.10 -11.53 1.12
CA HIS A 822 18.62 -11.56 -0.23
C HIS A 822 17.54 -11.13 -1.23
N ARG A 823 17.90 -10.19 -2.11
CA ARG A 823 17.08 -9.85 -3.27
C ARG A 823 17.18 -10.97 -4.28
N VAL A 824 16.06 -11.62 -4.57
CA VAL A 824 15.97 -12.77 -5.46
C VAL A 824 15.00 -12.45 -6.59
N GLU A 825 15.50 -12.57 -7.81
CA GLU A 825 14.73 -12.53 -9.03
C GLU A 825 14.19 -13.94 -9.30
N LEU A 826 12.87 -14.15 -9.20
CA LEU A 826 12.27 -15.46 -9.50
C LEU A 826 12.58 -15.91 -10.93
N GLY A 827 12.70 -14.95 -11.85
CA GLY A 827 13.12 -15.19 -13.23
C GLY A 827 14.52 -15.80 -13.38
N GLU A 828 15.47 -15.51 -12.47
CA GLU A 828 16.82 -16.13 -12.51
C GLU A 828 16.74 -17.63 -12.21
N ILE A 829 15.84 -18.00 -11.30
CA ILE A 829 15.58 -19.39 -10.95
C ILE A 829 14.84 -20.08 -12.11
N GLU A 830 13.79 -19.45 -12.63
CA GLU A 830 13.02 -19.94 -13.79
C GLU A 830 13.94 -20.19 -15.00
N ALA A 831 14.80 -19.23 -15.35
CA ALA A 831 15.75 -19.35 -16.45
C ALA A 831 16.71 -20.54 -16.25
N ARG A 832 17.26 -20.69 -15.04
CA ARG A 832 18.15 -21.82 -14.74
C ARG A 832 17.44 -23.18 -14.85
N LEU A 833 16.19 -23.28 -14.40
CA LEU A 833 15.40 -24.50 -14.52
C LEU A 833 15.11 -24.83 -15.99
N LEU A 834 14.86 -23.81 -16.82
CA LEU A 834 14.63 -23.96 -18.26
C LEU A 834 15.87 -24.43 -19.04
N GLU A 835 17.09 -24.24 -18.51
CA GLU A 835 18.31 -24.78 -19.11
C GLU A 835 18.40 -26.31 -19.04
N HIS A 836 17.63 -26.96 -18.15
CA HIS A 836 17.62 -28.42 -18.08
C HIS A 836 16.92 -29.03 -19.32
N PRO A 837 17.53 -29.99 -20.06
CA PRO A 837 17.00 -30.49 -21.33
C PRO A 837 15.58 -31.08 -21.27
N ALA A 838 15.17 -31.59 -20.11
CA ALA A 838 13.85 -32.17 -19.89
C ALA A 838 12.75 -31.13 -19.60
N VAL A 839 13.10 -29.91 -19.18
CA VAL A 839 12.12 -28.89 -18.75
C VAL A 839 11.64 -28.06 -19.94
N ALA A 840 10.33 -27.88 -20.06
CA ALA A 840 9.68 -27.11 -21.12
C ALA A 840 9.24 -25.73 -20.64
N GLU A 841 8.67 -25.64 -19.45
CA GLU A 841 8.23 -24.40 -18.80
C GLU A 841 8.55 -24.47 -17.31
N ALA A 842 8.87 -23.32 -16.72
CA ALA A 842 9.12 -23.17 -15.29
C ALA A 842 8.50 -21.85 -14.80
N ALA A 843 7.88 -21.89 -13.62
CA ALA A 843 7.49 -20.70 -12.88
C ALA A 843 7.85 -20.87 -11.42
N VAL A 844 8.34 -19.82 -10.78
CA VAL A 844 8.69 -19.86 -9.36
C VAL A 844 7.89 -18.81 -8.60
N VAL A 845 7.35 -19.18 -7.45
CA VAL A 845 6.63 -18.28 -6.54
C VAL A 845 7.18 -18.40 -5.13
N LEU A 846 6.96 -17.37 -4.32
CA LEU A 846 7.23 -17.39 -2.89
C LEU A 846 5.93 -17.64 -2.11
N THR A 847 5.92 -18.66 -1.26
CA THR A 847 4.79 -18.95 -0.35
C THR A 847 5.19 -18.72 1.11
N GLY A 848 4.22 -18.46 2.00
CA GLY A 848 4.46 -18.32 3.45
C GLY A 848 4.80 -16.91 3.95
N ALA A 849 4.95 -15.93 3.05
CA ALA A 849 5.24 -14.54 3.42
C ALA A 849 4.15 -13.94 4.33
N GLY A 850 4.47 -13.71 5.61
CA GLY A 850 3.62 -12.97 6.56
C GLY A 850 3.12 -13.76 7.78
N ARG A 851 3.13 -15.10 7.76
CA ARG A 851 2.74 -15.94 8.91
C ARG A 851 3.58 -17.22 9.10
N GLY A 852 4.52 -17.53 8.19
CA GLY A 852 5.48 -18.64 8.30
C GLY A 852 6.82 -18.31 7.64
N ASP A 853 7.77 -19.25 7.60
CA ASP A 853 9.08 -19.05 6.94
C ASP A 853 8.87 -19.02 5.41
N PRO A 854 9.32 -17.97 4.68
CA PRO A 854 9.11 -17.84 3.25
C PRO A 854 9.85 -18.94 2.48
N GLN A 855 9.13 -19.67 1.61
CA GLN A 855 9.67 -20.79 0.84
C GLN A 855 9.43 -20.62 -0.67
N LEU A 856 10.46 -20.93 -1.46
CA LEU A 856 10.40 -20.97 -2.93
C LEU A 856 9.75 -22.28 -3.40
N VAL A 857 8.71 -22.14 -4.21
CA VAL A 857 8.01 -23.25 -4.88
C VAL A 857 8.23 -23.10 -6.38
N ALA A 858 8.80 -24.14 -7.00
CA ALA A 858 9.00 -24.21 -8.45
C ALA A 858 7.95 -25.12 -9.09
N TYR A 859 7.18 -24.55 -10.01
CA TYR A 859 6.26 -25.26 -10.88
C TYR A 859 6.97 -25.57 -12.19
N LEU A 860 6.83 -26.80 -12.68
CA LEU A 860 7.56 -27.32 -13.83
C LEU A 860 6.63 -28.05 -14.77
N ARG A 861 6.82 -27.85 -16.07
CA ARG A 861 6.26 -28.71 -17.12
C ARG A 861 7.40 -29.33 -17.92
N TYR A 862 7.32 -30.63 -18.16
CA TYR A 862 8.36 -31.36 -18.89
C TYR A 862 8.08 -31.43 -20.40
N ARG A 863 9.14 -31.56 -21.20
CA ARG A 863 9.03 -31.74 -22.65
C ARG A 863 8.39 -33.08 -22.96
N ARG A 864 7.60 -33.13 -24.04
CA ARG A 864 6.87 -34.32 -24.45
C ARG A 864 7.83 -35.50 -24.69
N GLY A 865 7.57 -36.63 -24.04
CA GLY A 865 8.41 -37.84 -24.14
C GLY A 865 9.57 -37.90 -23.14
N MET A 866 9.78 -36.85 -22.32
CA MET A 866 10.74 -36.87 -21.22
C MET A 866 10.03 -37.22 -19.91
N PRO A 867 10.64 -38.04 -19.03
CA PRO A 867 10.10 -38.31 -17.71
C PRO A 867 10.20 -37.06 -16.81
N ALA A 868 9.29 -36.97 -15.84
CA ALA A 868 9.44 -35.99 -14.76
C ALA A 868 10.71 -36.30 -13.95
N LEU A 869 11.43 -35.26 -13.56
CA LEU A 869 12.62 -35.38 -12.72
C LEU A 869 12.22 -35.40 -11.25
N ASP A 870 12.98 -36.12 -10.44
CA ASP A 870 12.86 -36.05 -8.99
C ASP A 870 13.41 -34.72 -8.42
N ALA A 871 13.01 -34.42 -7.18
CA ALA A 871 13.43 -33.20 -6.49
C ALA A 871 14.95 -33.12 -6.29
N ALA A 872 15.63 -34.26 -6.10
CA ALA A 872 17.07 -34.32 -5.90
C ALA A 872 17.82 -33.87 -7.17
N THR A 873 17.43 -34.36 -8.34
CA THR A 873 18.01 -33.98 -9.64
C THR A 873 17.81 -32.50 -9.93
N LEU A 874 16.60 -31.98 -9.67
CA LEU A 874 16.28 -30.56 -9.86
C LEU A 874 17.08 -29.66 -8.91
N ARG A 875 17.18 -30.05 -7.64
CA ARG A 875 17.98 -29.36 -6.62
C ARG A 875 19.46 -29.34 -6.98
N GLN A 876 19.99 -30.47 -7.45
CA GLN A 876 21.37 -30.57 -7.92
C GLN A 876 21.62 -29.67 -9.13
N HIS A 877 20.73 -29.70 -10.14
CA HIS A 877 20.84 -28.84 -11.33
C HIS A 877 20.80 -27.35 -10.96
N ALA A 878 19.85 -26.93 -10.12
CA ALA A 878 19.72 -25.56 -9.65
C ALA A 878 20.96 -25.12 -8.84
N GLY A 879 21.41 -25.95 -7.90
CA GLY A 879 22.53 -25.66 -6.99
C GLY A 879 23.92 -25.57 -7.66
N GLN A 880 24.07 -26.05 -8.89
CA GLN A 880 25.32 -25.89 -9.66
C GLN A 880 25.68 -24.41 -9.92
N THR A 881 24.67 -23.55 -10.02
CA THR A 881 24.84 -22.15 -10.47
C THR A 881 24.17 -21.15 -9.54
N LEU A 882 23.08 -21.53 -8.90
CA LEU A 882 22.32 -20.67 -8.00
C LEU A 882 22.88 -20.77 -6.57
N PRO A 883 22.94 -19.66 -5.82
CA PRO A 883 23.15 -19.70 -4.38
C PRO A 883 22.10 -20.56 -3.68
N ALA A 884 22.45 -21.18 -2.55
CA ALA A 884 21.55 -22.07 -1.80
C ALA A 884 20.18 -21.44 -1.47
N VAL A 885 20.16 -20.14 -1.13
CA VAL A 885 18.91 -19.39 -0.83
C VAL A 885 17.97 -19.23 -2.04
N MET A 886 18.47 -19.42 -3.26
CA MET A 886 17.70 -19.33 -4.50
C MET A 886 17.22 -20.69 -5.01
N VAL A 887 17.61 -21.80 -4.37
CA VAL A 887 17.19 -23.14 -4.78
C VAL A 887 15.80 -23.44 -4.19
N PRO A 888 14.79 -23.76 -5.01
CA PRO A 888 13.44 -24.10 -4.54
C PRO A 888 13.42 -25.25 -3.53
N ALA A 889 12.55 -25.11 -2.53
CA ALA A 889 12.33 -26.15 -1.52
C ALA A 889 11.26 -27.16 -1.99
N VAL A 890 10.25 -26.67 -2.71
CA VAL A 890 9.12 -27.47 -3.19
C VAL A 890 9.09 -27.49 -4.71
N TRP A 891 8.83 -28.66 -5.28
CA TRP A 891 8.81 -28.91 -6.73
C TRP A 891 7.46 -29.47 -7.13
N VAL A 892 6.72 -28.77 -7.99
CA VAL A 892 5.37 -29.15 -8.42
C VAL A 892 5.36 -29.37 -9.92
N THR A 893 4.95 -30.55 -10.36
CA THR A 893 4.80 -30.83 -11.80
C THR A 893 3.40 -30.45 -12.24
N LEU A 894 3.29 -29.70 -13.34
CA LEU A 894 2.03 -29.32 -13.97
C LEU A 894 1.97 -29.89 -15.39
N ASP A 895 0.78 -30.35 -15.77
CA ASP A 895 0.48 -30.73 -17.16
C ASP A 895 0.38 -29.49 -18.06
N THR A 896 -0.21 -28.40 -17.54
CA THR A 896 -0.38 -27.11 -18.24
C THR A 896 -0.28 -25.95 -17.26
N PHE A 897 0.34 -24.85 -17.70
CA PHE A 897 0.37 -23.61 -16.92
C PHE A 897 -0.94 -22.82 -17.06
N PRO A 898 -1.49 -22.27 -15.97
CA PRO A 898 -2.62 -21.36 -16.04
C PRO A 898 -2.20 -20.07 -16.75
N VAL A 899 -3.04 -19.59 -17.66
CA VAL A 899 -2.80 -18.36 -18.41
C VAL A 899 -4.00 -17.42 -18.28
N THR A 900 -3.72 -16.12 -18.21
CA THR A 900 -4.70 -15.05 -18.29
C THR A 900 -5.40 -15.03 -19.65
N PHE A 901 -6.50 -14.26 -19.78
CA PHE A 901 -7.20 -14.05 -21.05
C PHE A 901 -6.28 -13.58 -22.20
N ASN A 902 -5.19 -12.90 -21.87
CA ASN A 902 -4.18 -12.41 -22.83
C ASN A 902 -3.06 -13.42 -23.12
N GLY A 903 -3.18 -14.68 -22.68
CA GLY A 903 -2.21 -15.75 -22.94
C GLY A 903 -0.91 -15.65 -22.14
N LYS A 904 -0.82 -14.76 -21.13
CA LYS A 904 0.32 -14.67 -20.20
C LYS A 904 0.11 -15.58 -19.00
N LEU A 905 1.17 -16.18 -18.46
CA LEU A 905 1.16 -16.95 -17.21
C LEU A 905 0.42 -16.22 -16.09
N ASP A 906 -0.60 -16.86 -15.51
CA ASP A 906 -1.32 -16.38 -14.34
C ASP A 906 -0.76 -17.03 -13.06
N ARG A 907 0.19 -16.34 -12.41
CA ARG A 907 0.81 -16.83 -11.17
C ARG A 907 -0.16 -16.92 -10.00
N SER A 908 -1.24 -16.14 -10.01
CA SER A 908 -2.25 -16.17 -8.94
C SER A 908 -3.16 -17.39 -9.01
N ALA A 909 -3.26 -17.99 -10.20
CA ALA A 909 -4.02 -19.21 -10.47
C ALA A 909 -3.16 -20.49 -10.36
N LEU A 910 -1.87 -20.38 -10.00
CA LEU A 910 -1.05 -21.56 -9.74
C LEU A 910 -1.61 -22.34 -8.53
N PRO A 911 -1.69 -23.68 -8.61
CA PRO A 911 -2.26 -24.47 -7.53
C PRO A 911 -1.41 -24.33 -6.27
N ALA A 912 -2.06 -24.28 -5.11
CA ALA A 912 -1.34 -24.29 -3.84
C ALA A 912 -0.39 -25.50 -3.78
N PRO A 913 0.85 -25.33 -3.28
CA PRO A 913 1.77 -26.46 -3.15
C PRO A 913 1.10 -27.56 -2.32
N PRO A 914 1.33 -28.85 -2.65
CA PRO A 914 0.81 -29.94 -1.85
C PRO A 914 1.25 -29.74 -0.39
N ARG A 915 0.30 -29.71 0.55
CA ARG A 915 0.66 -29.91 1.96
C ARG A 915 1.31 -31.29 2.07
N PRO A 916 2.36 -31.46 2.90
CA PRO A 916 2.83 -32.80 3.24
C PRO A 916 1.62 -33.63 3.67
N GLN A 917 1.26 -34.65 2.90
CA GLN A 917 0.21 -35.58 3.30
C GLN A 917 0.82 -36.44 4.41
N ALA A 918 0.22 -36.41 5.59
CA ALA A 918 0.46 -37.45 6.59
C ALA A 918 0.23 -38.82 5.91
N PRO A 919 1.13 -39.80 6.05
CA PRO A 919 0.93 -41.11 5.45
C PRO A 919 -0.36 -41.73 5.95
N ALA A 920 -1.06 -42.43 5.06
CA ALA A 920 -2.11 -43.36 5.45
C ALA A 920 -1.52 -44.36 6.46
N ALA A 921 -2.21 -44.53 7.60
CA ALA A 921 -1.86 -45.47 8.64
C ALA A 921 -1.66 -46.88 8.07
N GLY A 922 -0.41 -47.36 8.00
CA GLY A 922 -0.13 -48.65 7.40
C GLY A 922 1.34 -48.95 7.11
N SER A 923 2.23 -48.70 8.07
CA SER A 923 3.56 -49.31 8.06
C SER A 923 3.95 -49.61 9.50
N THR A 924 3.86 -50.89 9.85
CA THR A 924 4.25 -51.46 11.14
C THR A 924 5.75 -51.29 11.36
N VAL A 925 6.13 -50.45 12.33
CA VAL A 925 7.50 -50.35 12.85
C VAL A 925 7.75 -51.52 13.83
N PRO A 926 8.80 -52.35 13.67
CA PRO A 926 9.28 -53.26 14.71
C PRO A 926 9.94 -52.48 15.86
N GLY A 927 9.78 -52.99 17.08
CA GLY A 927 10.17 -52.35 18.35
C GLY A 927 11.67 -52.15 18.63
N PRO A 928 12.01 -51.75 19.88
CA PRO A 928 13.03 -50.75 20.17
C PRO A 928 14.46 -51.31 20.27
N ALA A 929 15.36 -50.72 19.49
CA ALA A 929 16.78 -50.59 19.80
C ALA A 929 17.14 -49.09 19.84
N ASP A 930 17.90 -48.73 20.87
CA ASP A 930 18.63 -47.48 21.09
C ASP A 930 17.84 -46.22 21.50
N GLY A 931 17.93 -45.90 22.80
CA GLY A 931 17.37 -44.67 23.37
C GLY A 931 17.93 -43.36 22.78
N VAL A 932 19.08 -43.40 22.08
CA VAL A 932 19.59 -42.25 21.31
C VAL A 932 18.73 -42.00 20.08
N LEU A 933 18.36 -43.05 19.36
CA LEU A 933 17.53 -42.96 18.14
C LEU A 933 16.17 -42.33 18.44
N ALA A 934 15.48 -42.82 19.47
CA ALA A 934 14.17 -42.30 19.87
C ALA A 934 14.22 -40.83 20.35
N GLN A 935 15.30 -40.44 21.05
CA GLN A 935 15.47 -39.06 21.50
C GLN A 935 15.83 -38.11 20.35
N VAL A 936 16.70 -38.53 19.42
CA VAL A 936 16.98 -37.77 18.20
C VAL A 936 15.70 -37.60 17.38
N GLN A 937 14.92 -38.68 17.19
CA GLN A 937 13.63 -38.63 16.51
C GLN A 937 12.66 -37.63 17.16
N ALA A 938 12.55 -37.63 18.49
CA ALA A 938 11.70 -36.71 19.23
C ALA A 938 12.16 -35.24 19.09
N MET A 939 13.48 -34.98 19.15
CA MET A 939 14.04 -33.64 18.96
C MET A 939 13.70 -33.07 17.58
N TRP A 940 13.73 -33.92 16.55
CA TRP A 940 13.33 -33.56 15.19
C TRP A 940 11.83 -33.37 15.04
N SER A 941 11.02 -34.25 15.63
CA SER A 941 9.56 -34.15 15.60
C SER A 941 9.11 -32.82 16.20
N GLU A 942 9.66 -32.44 17.34
CA GLU A 942 9.39 -31.14 17.96
C GLU A 942 9.89 -29.95 17.13
N ALA A 943 11.03 -30.09 16.44
CA ALA A 943 11.57 -29.02 15.59
C ALA A 943 10.77 -28.82 14.29
N LEU A 944 9.85 -29.74 13.97
CA LEU A 944 8.96 -29.74 12.82
C LEU A 944 7.47 -29.76 13.24
N ASP A 945 7.14 -29.06 14.33
CA ASP A 945 5.77 -28.87 14.84
C ASP A 945 5.00 -30.19 15.10
N GLY A 946 5.69 -31.22 15.58
CA GLY A 946 5.09 -32.51 15.97
C GLY A 946 4.88 -33.48 14.81
N ALA A 947 5.63 -33.33 13.70
CA ALA A 947 5.60 -34.27 12.59
C ALA A 947 5.94 -35.71 13.03
N ASP A 948 5.25 -36.71 12.48
CA ASP A 948 5.61 -38.12 12.64
C ASP A 948 6.73 -38.45 11.63
N ILE A 949 7.93 -38.75 12.12
CA ILE A 949 9.16 -38.80 11.31
C ILE A 949 9.63 -40.25 11.16
N GLY A 950 9.72 -40.75 9.94
CA GLY A 950 10.35 -42.04 9.66
C GLY A 950 11.87 -42.02 9.92
N LEU A 951 12.43 -43.12 10.40
CA LEU A 951 13.84 -43.20 10.80
C LEU A 951 14.83 -42.91 9.64
N ASP A 952 14.49 -43.37 8.43
CA ASP A 952 15.30 -43.22 7.22
C ASP A 952 14.75 -42.17 6.25
N GLN A 953 13.80 -41.35 6.68
CA GLN A 953 13.19 -40.32 5.85
C GLN A 953 14.09 -39.09 5.77
N ASP A 954 14.25 -38.52 4.56
CA ASP A 954 14.99 -37.27 4.36
C ASP A 954 14.23 -36.11 5.02
N LEU A 955 14.87 -35.52 6.03
CA LEU A 955 14.25 -34.49 6.86
C LEU A 955 14.03 -33.17 6.11
N PHE A 956 14.80 -32.87 5.06
CA PHE A 956 14.57 -31.68 4.23
C PHE A 956 13.33 -31.82 3.35
N GLU A 957 12.92 -33.04 3.00
CA GLU A 957 11.63 -33.28 2.32
C GLU A 957 10.43 -33.03 3.23
N LEU A 958 10.61 -33.18 4.54
CA LEU A 958 9.62 -32.87 5.58
C LEU A 958 9.59 -31.39 5.98
N GLY A 959 10.38 -30.54 5.32
CA GLY A 959 10.42 -29.10 5.56
C GLY A 959 11.48 -28.65 6.57
N ALA A 960 12.42 -29.52 6.97
CA ALA A 960 13.59 -29.08 7.74
C ALA A 960 14.44 -28.08 6.94
N HIS A 961 15.05 -27.12 7.64
CA HIS A 961 15.97 -26.15 7.05
C HIS A 961 17.15 -25.89 7.99
N SER A 962 18.06 -25.01 7.62
CA SER A 962 19.29 -24.74 8.39
C SER A 962 19.03 -24.36 9.85
N LEU A 963 17.92 -23.66 10.14
CA LEU A 963 17.51 -23.36 11.52
C LEU A 963 17.03 -24.62 12.24
N THR A 964 16.26 -25.50 11.60
CA THR A 964 15.88 -26.82 12.14
C THR A 964 17.12 -27.64 12.47
N VAL A 965 18.11 -27.67 11.57
CA VAL A 965 19.41 -28.34 11.78
C VAL A 965 20.13 -27.75 12.99
N ILE A 966 20.21 -26.43 13.11
CA ILE A 966 20.83 -25.75 14.25
C ILE A 966 20.07 -26.04 15.55
N MET A 967 18.74 -25.99 15.54
CA MET A 967 17.90 -26.28 16.71
C MET A 967 18.11 -27.72 17.19
N VAL A 968 18.10 -28.68 16.28
CA VAL A 968 18.26 -30.10 16.63
C VAL A 968 19.69 -30.42 17.03
N SER A 969 20.69 -29.89 16.34
CA SER A 969 22.09 -30.00 16.75
C SER A 969 22.31 -29.47 18.17
N ASN A 970 21.71 -28.32 18.50
CA ASN A 970 21.77 -27.75 19.85
C ASN A 970 21.08 -28.63 20.89
N ARG A 971 19.96 -29.27 20.56
CA ARG A 971 19.25 -30.18 21.46
C ARG A 971 20.00 -31.50 21.66
N ILE A 972 20.65 -32.00 20.62
CA ILE A 972 21.55 -33.16 20.70
C ILE A 972 22.70 -32.85 21.64
N GLU A 973 23.34 -31.69 21.50
CA GLU A 973 24.43 -31.28 22.40
C GLU A 973 23.94 -31.15 23.85
N GLN A 974 22.76 -30.58 24.07
CA GLN A 974 22.18 -30.47 25.41
C GLN A 974 21.85 -31.84 26.03
N ALA A 975 21.34 -32.79 25.24
CA ALA A 975 20.91 -34.09 25.75
C ALA A 975 22.06 -35.09 25.89
N PHE A 976 23.08 -35.00 25.04
CA PHE A 976 24.12 -36.02 24.91
C PHE A 976 25.54 -35.51 25.17
N ALA A 977 25.74 -34.21 25.39
CA ALA A 977 27.04 -33.57 25.58
C ALA A 977 28.05 -33.82 24.43
N VAL A 978 27.53 -34.03 23.21
CA VAL A 978 28.32 -34.18 21.98
C VAL A 978 27.85 -33.19 20.93
N SER A 979 28.78 -32.60 20.20
CA SER A 979 28.48 -31.64 19.13
C SER A 979 28.52 -32.34 17.77
N VAL A 980 27.37 -32.47 17.12
CA VAL A 980 27.26 -32.99 15.75
C VAL A 980 27.44 -31.84 14.78
N SER A 981 28.42 -31.93 13.87
CA SER A 981 28.63 -30.88 12.87
C SER A 981 27.40 -30.73 11.97
N PRO A 982 26.93 -29.49 11.68
CA PRO A 982 25.87 -29.24 10.70
C PRO A 982 26.13 -29.87 9.33
N ALA A 983 27.39 -30.11 8.94
CA ALA A 983 27.73 -30.76 7.68
C ALA A 983 27.15 -32.18 7.57
N VAL A 984 27.11 -32.94 8.67
CA VAL A 984 26.60 -34.32 8.69
C VAL A 984 25.11 -34.36 8.35
N PHE A 985 24.37 -33.33 8.77
CA PHE A 985 22.95 -33.17 8.46
C PHE A 985 22.67 -32.94 6.98
N TYR A 986 23.62 -32.40 6.21
CA TYR A 986 23.47 -32.20 4.76
C TYR A 986 24.01 -33.38 3.94
N GLU A 987 24.91 -34.18 4.51
CA GLU A 987 25.45 -35.39 3.87
C GLU A 987 24.47 -36.56 3.98
N THR A 988 23.86 -36.77 5.14
CA THR A 988 22.93 -37.87 5.42
C THR A 988 21.78 -37.42 6.31
N PRO A 989 20.71 -36.82 5.75
CA PRO A 989 19.67 -36.12 6.49
C PRO A 989 18.58 -37.04 7.08
N THR A 990 18.97 -38.15 7.73
CA THR A 990 18.02 -39.09 8.33
C THR A 990 18.21 -39.20 9.85
N VAL A 991 17.13 -39.52 10.57
CA VAL A 991 17.17 -39.73 12.03
C VAL A 991 18.14 -40.86 12.38
N SER A 992 18.15 -41.95 11.60
CA SER A 992 19.09 -43.07 11.76
C SER A 992 20.55 -42.63 11.66
N ALA A 993 20.92 -41.90 10.61
CA ALA A 993 22.31 -41.50 10.38
C ALA A 993 22.81 -40.51 11.45
N ILE A 994 21.95 -39.58 11.90
CA ILE A 994 22.30 -38.66 12.98
C ILE A 994 22.41 -39.38 14.33
N ALA A 995 21.54 -40.35 14.60
CA ALA A 995 21.65 -41.15 15.81
C ALA A 995 22.93 -42.00 15.84
N GLU A 996 23.31 -42.61 14.71
CA GLU A 996 24.59 -43.32 14.56
C GLU A 996 25.79 -42.39 14.80
N GLU A 997 25.75 -41.16 14.28
CA GLU A 997 26.78 -40.17 14.50
C GLU A 997 26.89 -39.77 15.98
N VAL A 998 25.75 -39.58 16.66
CA VAL A 998 25.73 -39.30 18.10
C VAL A 998 26.31 -40.47 18.89
N VAL A 999 25.98 -41.71 18.53
CA VAL A 999 26.57 -42.90 19.15
C VAL A 999 28.08 -42.94 18.92
N ARG A 1000 28.55 -42.64 17.71
CA ARG A 1000 29.98 -42.59 17.36
C ARG A 1000 30.73 -41.54 18.15
N LEU A 1001 30.17 -40.35 18.33
CA LEU A 1001 30.80 -39.24 19.07
C LEU A 1001 30.79 -39.44 20.59
N ARG A 1002 29.93 -40.34 21.10
CA ARG A 1002 29.86 -40.70 22.52
C ARG A 1002 30.79 -41.85 22.92
N ALA A 1003 31.22 -42.66 21.96
CA ALA A 1003 32.20 -43.73 22.14
C ALA A 1003 33.62 -43.17 22.19
#